data_AF-A0AA47NUX1-F1
#
_entry.id   AF-A0AA47NUX1-F1
#
_cell.length_a   1.000
_cell.length_b   1.000
_cell.length_c   1.000
_cell.angle_alpha   90.00
_cell.angle_beta   90.00
_cell.angle_gamma   90.00
#
_symmetry.space_group_name_H-M   'P 1'
#
loop_
_entity.id
_entity.type
_entity.pdbx_description
1 polymer ?
#
loop_
_entity_poly.entity_id
_entity_poly.type
_entity_poly.pdbx_seq_one_letter_code
_entity_poly.pdbx_strand_id
1 'polypeptide(L)'
;MHFCTDLWVIRTIVAVCGKGLSEGSFTIMFLYTAELYPTVVRQNGMGYTSFVARLGVSLAPLVFLLEDVWRLLPAVIYCMAAIVSGGVALLLPETKNARMPELIEDVEKPRRPVLGLVRFRRSTMKFENILEDINGFGRFQKMMVVISFISRFSMPCHFILNNFIAVVPSHHCDLTSLDVDGTAFRNITLEQNVIVGVPMQEDGKPSSCLMYKEPQYHLLLGDSNGSRPQTVPCQTGWVFDNSTFKSTLATEWNLVCDQKGKDKNTGTIFFVGVMCGAVGFGSLSDRFGRRMMLLLSYVLAALFGMASAFSSSFVMFAVLRFFTGFSISGIVIISTVLNVEWVDIRSRKLVAVIDSLSWSFGTIVFPAIAYFVRDWRLLIISVTSPLALAIIIWRWVPESARWLVANGKLEEAQKYLRRCAKMNQTQEFAQTLTTEVSVAETPGQLPSVIVHSHSDSMATRDMLRGSRTGGHRGLLYFSKQLDQPRVAQALSMVVMNEKKDRVYTYLDLVRTPVIRKLAIRTAIVWFCVACTYYGISFDIGGFGLDIYLTQFTYGLVELPAKFFVYHLLDKIGRRRTAGGALFCVAICLLINILLPKEMSTIRTVVAILGKGFSSATFATVVLYTSELYPTVVRQNGMGFNSSISRTAVAVTPLILLLEDVWHSLPKVIFCSVATVGAAVLWTLPETRDRCLLETIEDIEAQGGGGRREDAAL
;
A
#
# COMPACT_ATOMS: atom_id res chain seq x y z
N MET A 1 26.45 41.35 25.44
CA MET A 1 25.80 40.05 25.12
C MET A 1 25.64 39.18 26.39
N HIS A 2 25.27 39.77 27.54
CA HIS A 2 25.22 39.07 28.84
C HIS A 2 23.80 38.99 29.45
N PHE A 3 22.79 39.56 28.79
CA PHE A 3 21.41 39.61 29.31
C PHE A 3 20.53 38.45 28.82
N CYS A 4 21.05 37.56 27.97
CA CYS A 4 20.26 36.49 27.33
C CYS A 4 20.39 35.13 28.03
N THR A 5 21.29 35.00 29.00
CA THR A 5 21.53 33.77 29.79
C THR A 5 20.55 33.60 30.96
N ASP A 6 19.97 34.67 31.50
CA ASP A 6 19.13 34.61 32.71
C ASP A 6 17.66 34.23 32.46
N LEU A 7 17.18 34.27 31.21
CA LEU A 7 15.78 33.92 30.88
C LEU A 7 15.59 32.45 30.45
N TRP A 8 16.65 31.65 30.37
CA TRP A 8 16.52 30.25 29.97
C TRP A 8 15.74 29.42 31.00
N VAL A 9 15.93 29.71 32.29
CA VAL A 9 15.16 29.08 33.38
C VAL A 9 13.68 29.44 33.27
N ILE A 10 13.36 30.72 33.06
CA ILE A 10 11.97 31.19 32.90
C ILE A 10 11.33 30.57 31.66
N ARG A 11 12.02 30.55 30.51
CA ARG A 11 11.54 29.90 29.28
C ARG A 11 11.29 28.41 29.47
N THR A 12 12.18 27.73 30.20
CA THR A 12 12.03 26.30 30.50
C THR A 12 10.84 26.05 31.41
N ILE A 13 10.65 26.86 32.46
CA ILE A 13 9.48 26.77 33.36
C ILE A 13 8.19 26.99 32.57
N VAL A 14 8.12 28.04 31.74
CA VAL A 14 6.94 28.34 30.91
C VAL A 14 6.66 27.21 29.91
N ALA A 15 7.68 26.65 29.28
CA ALA A 15 7.54 25.53 28.35
C ALA A 15 7.05 24.25 29.05
N VAL A 16 7.56 23.94 30.25
CA VAL A 16 7.14 22.79 31.05
C VAL A 16 5.70 22.96 31.52
N CYS A 17 5.32 24.14 32.02
CA CYS A 17 3.94 24.46 32.38
C CYS A 17 3.00 24.35 31.16
N GLY A 18 3.40 24.89 30.01
CA GLY A 18 2.61 24.80 28.77
C GLY A 18 2.41 23.36 28.32
N LYS A 19 3.45 22.52 28.38
CA LYS A 19 3.37 21.09 28.07
C LYS A 19 2.45 20.35 29.04
N GLY A 20 2.53 20.65 30.34
CA GLY A 20 1.65 20.06 31.36
C GLY A 20 0.17 20.40 31.16
N LEU A 21 -0.15 21.67 30.86
CA LEU A 21 -1.51 22.11 30.57
C LEU A 21 -2.05 21.48 29.26
N SER A 22 -1.20 21.35 28.25
CA SER A 22 -1.56 20.68 26.99
C SER A 22 -1.89 19.20 27.21
N GLU A 23 -1.11 18.49 28.02
CA GLU A 23 -1.36 17.07 28.36
C GLU A 23 -2.65 16.90 29.17
N GLY A 24 -2.90 17.83 30.11
CA GLY A 24 -4.15 17.89 30.85
C GLY A 24 -5.37 18.09 29.94
N SER A 25 -5.30 19.03 29.00
CA SER A 25 -6.35 19.26 28.01
C SER A 25 -6.58 18.04 27.11
N PHE A 26 -5.51 17.39 26.65
CA PHE A 26 -5.58 16.18 25.84
C PHE A 26 -6.29 15.03 26.57
N THR A 27 -5.96 14.83 27.85
CA THR A 27 -6.58 13.79 28.67
C THR A 27 -8.08 14.04 28.90
N ILE A 28 -8.45 15.29 29.20
CA ILE A 28 -9.86 15.69 29.37
C ILE A 28 -10.64 15.51 28.07
N MET A 29 -10.06 15.86 26.92
CA MET A 29 -10.73 15.70 25.62
C MET A 29 -11.08 14.24 25.30
N PHE A 30 -10.22 13.28 25.68
CA PHE A 30 -10.52 11.85 25.51
C PHE A 30 -11.69 11.39 26.37
N LEU A 31 -11.73 11.81 27.65
CA LEU A 31 -12.82 11.52 28.57
C LEU A 31 -14.13 12.14 28.07
N TYR A 32 -14.07 13.42 27.72
CA TYR A 32 -15.22 14.20 27.24
C TYR A 32 -15.79 13.65 25.92
N THR A 33 -14.92 13.22 25.01
CA THR A 33 -15.34 12.50 23.78
C THR A 33 -16.07 11.20 24.12
N ALA A 34 -15.59 10.43 25.10
CA ALA A 34 -16.24 9.19 25.50
C ALA A 34 -17.65 9.43 26.09
N GLU A 35 -17.85 10.55 26.78
CA GLU A 35 -19.13 10.94 27.38
C GLU A 35 -20.13 11.51 26.35
N LEU A 36 -19.63 12.21 25.32
CA LEU A 36 -20.47 12.85 24.29
C LEU A 36 -21.15 11.86 23.35
N TYR A 37 -20.47 10.76 23.00
CA TYR A 37 -20.97 9.81 22.02
C TYR A 37 -21.83 8.68 22.66
N PRO A 38 -22.96 8.30 22.03
CA PRO A 38 -23.81 7.22 22.52
C PRO A 38 -23.10 5.87 22.47
N THR A 39 -23.39 4.94 23.41
CA THR A 39 -22.68 3.64 23.51
C THR A 39 -22.57 2.89 22.18
N VAL A 40 -23.61 2.93 21.33
CA VAL A 40 -23.63 2.27 20.01
C VAL A 40 -22.61 2.81 19.00
N VAL A 41 -22.18 4.06 19.13
CA VAL A 41 -21.20 4.71 18.24
C VAL A 41 -20.00 5.29 18.98
N ARG A 42 -19.94 5.17 20.31
CA ARG A 42 -18.90 5.73 21.17
C ARG A 42 -17.51 5.32 20.74
N GLN A 43 -17.34 4.04 20.44
CA GLN A 43 -16.05 3.53 20.01
C GLN A 43 -15.67 4.03 18.60
N ASN A 44 -16.64 4.28 17.73
CA ASN A 44 -16.43 4.84 16.39
C ASN A 44 -16.13 6.34 16.45
N GLY A 45 -16.85 7.09 17.29
CA GLY A 45 -16.62 8.52 17.55
C GLY A 45 -15.23 8.76 18.16
N MET A 46 -14.85 7.96 19.17
CA MET A 46 -13.49 7.98 19.73
C MET A 46 -12.41 7.59 18.71
N GLY A 47 -12.72 6.65 17.81
CA GLY A 47 -11.82 6.28 16.71
C GLY A 47 -11.60 7.44 15.74
N TYR A 48 -12.66 8.15 15.38
CA TYR A 48 -12.60 9.31 14.48
C TYR A 48 -11.83 10.48 15.11
N THR A 49 -12.13 10.84 16.36
CA THR A 49 -11.38 11.90 17.07
C THR A 49 -9.92 11.52 17.27
N SER A 50 -9.61 10.26 17.57
CA SER A 50 -8.23 9.78 17.66
C SER A 50 -7.50 9.83 16.31
N PHE A 51 -8.17 9.50 15.21
CA PHE A 51 -7.61 9.62 13.87
C PHE A 51 -7.27 11.08 13.51
N VAL A 52 -8.21 12.01 13.75
CA VAL A 52 -7.99 13.45 13.51
C VAL A 52 -6.90 14.01 14.42
N ALA A 53 -6.85 13.60 15.69
CA ALA A 53 -5.78 13.98 16.61
C ALA A 53 -4.41 13.48 16.13
N ARG A 54 -4.34 12.23 15.63
CA ARG A 54 -3.10 11.66 15.07
C ARG A 54 -2.67 12.34 13.77
N LEU A 55 -3.60 12.83 12.96
CA LEU A 55 -3.26 13.69 11.81
C LEU A 55 -2.61 14.99 12.28
N GLY A 56 -3.15 15.64 13.31
CA GLY A 56 -2.54 16.83 13.93
C GLY A 56 -1.11 16.56 14.43
N VAL A 57 -0.89 15.42 15.11
CA VAL A 57 0.44 14.99 15.57
C VAL A 57 1.39 14.70 14.38
N SER A 58 0.87 14.12 13.30
CA SER A 58 1.67 13.82 12.10
C SER A 58 2.03 15.06 11.29
N LEU A 59 1.19 16.10 11.33
CA LEU A 59 1.45 17.40 10.71
C LEU A 59 2.35 18.29 11.57
N ALA A 60 2.45 18.03 12.90
CA ALA A 60 3.25 18.87 13.79
C ALA A 60 4.74 18.97 13.37
N PRO A 61 5.46 17.89 12.99
CA PRO A 61 6.82 18.01 12.45
C PRO A 61 6.93 18.82 11.16
N LEU A 62 5.88 18.84 10.32
CA LEU A 62 5.85 19.65 9.10
C LEU A 62 5.69 21.14 9.40
N VAL A 63 4.99 21.48 10.50
CA VAL A 63 4.87 22.86 10.98
C VAL A 63 6.23 23.40 11.45
N PHE A 64 7.13 22.55 11.95
CA PHE A 64 8.51 22.95 12.27
C PHE A 64 9.33 23.33 11.03
N LEU A 65 9.05 22.75 9.85
CA LEU A 65 9.74 23.11 8.61
C LEU A 65 9.43 24.55 8.15
N LEU A 66 8.37 25.17 8.67
CA LEU A 66 8.04 26.58 8.40
C LEU A 66 8.94 27.56 9.16
N GLU A 67 9.79 27.09 10.07
CA GLU A 67 10.82 27.89 10.73
C GLU A 67 11.81 28.51 9.71
N ASP A 68 12.07 27.81 8.60
CA ASP A 68 12.91 28.26 7.49
C ASP A 68 12.34 29.47 6.74
N VAL A 69 11.01 29.65 6.78
CA VAL A 69 10.32 30.78 6.13
C VAL A 69 10.24 31.96 7.10
N TRP A 70 9.84 31.72 8.34
CA TRP A 70 9.82 32.73 9.39
C TRP A 70 9.94 32.09 10.77
N ARG A 71 10.95 32.49 11.55
CA ARG A 71 11.31 31.87 12.85
C ARG A 71 10.15 31.83 13.87
N LEU A 72 9.23 32.79 13.83
CA LEU A 72 8.06 32.81 14.74
C LEU A 72 6.85 32.03 14.22
N LEU A 73 6.86 31.59 12.95
CA LEU A 73 5.70 31.01 12.29
C LEU A 73 5.20 29.72 12.95
N PRO A 74 6.06 28.76 13.35
CA PRO A 74 5.59 27.55 14.04
C PRO A 74 4.89 27.89 15.37
N ALA A 75 5.47 28.81 16.15
CA ALA A 75 4.89 29.23 17.43
C ALA A 75 3.53 29.90 17.25
N VAL A 76 3.38 30.78 16.25
CA VAL A 76 2.10 31.43 15.91
C VAL A 76 1.06 30.39 15.49
N ILE A 77 1.42 29.42 14.65
CA ILE A 77 0.50 28.36 14.21
C ILE A 77 0.01 27.53 15.39
N TYR A 78 0.90 27.12 16.30
CA TYR A 78 0.48 26.36 17.49
C TYR A 78 -0.39 27.19 18.44
N CYS A 79 -0.07 28.46 18.66
CA CYS A 79 -0.90 29.35 19.47
C CYS A 79 -2.29 29.55 18.86
N MET A 80 -2.37 29.79 17.55
CA MET A 80 -3.66 29.96 16.86
C MET A 80 -4.49 28.67 16.89
N ALA A 81 -3.87 27.51 16.64
CA ALA A 81 -4.54 26.21 16.72
C ALA A 81 -5.08 25.94 18.14
N ALA A 82 -4.29 26.24 19.18
CA ALA A 82 -4.71 26.09 20.57
C ALA A 82 -5.89 27.01 20.91
N ILE A 83 -5.83 28.29 20.54
CA ILE A 83 -6.91 29.27 20.79
C ILE A 83 -8.20 28.87 20.08
N VAL A 84 -8.12 28.48 18.79
CA VAL A 84 -9.29 28.04 18.02
C VAL A 84 -9.89 26.78 18.62
N SER A 85 -9.05 25.80 18.98
CA SER A 85 -9.52 24.55 19.61
C SER A 85 -10.19 24.79 20.96
N GLY A 86 -9.63 25.68 21.80
CA GLY A 86 -10.22 26.09 23.07
C GLY A 86 -11.55 26.83 22.88
N GLY A 87 -11.64 27.71 21.89
CA GLY A 87 -12.87 28.42 21.54
C GLY A 87 -13.98 27.48 21.06
N VAL A 88 -13.65 26.50 20.22
CA VAL A 88 -14.61 25.47 19.76
C VAL A 88 -15.04 24.55 20.91
N ALA A 89 -14.13 24.22 21.84
CA ALA A 89 -14.46 23.41 23.01
C ALA A 89 -15.52 24.05 23.91
N LEU A 90 -15.58 25.39 23.99
CA LEU A 90 -16.61 26.12 24.74
C LEU A 90 -18.02 26.01 24.13
N LEU A 91 -18.14 25.61 22.86
CA LEU A 91 -19.42 25.38 22.19
C LEU A 91 -19.99 23.98 22.45
N LEU A 92 -19.21 23.10 23.10
CA LEU A 92 -19.63 21.74 23.39
C LEU A 92 -20.47 21.69 24.69
N PRO A 93 -21.49 20.82 24.76
CA PRO A 93 -22.43 20.76 25.89
C PRO A 93 -21.81 20.17 27.16
N GLU A 94 -21.98 20.80 28.31
CA GLU A 94 -21.46 20.31 29.60
C GLU A 94 -22.00 18.89 29.93
N THR A 95 -21.09 17.97 30.29
CA THR A 95 -21.41 16.55 30.55
C THR A 95 -21.38 16.19 32.03
N LYS A 96 -20.97 17.10 32.91
CA LYS A 96 -20.91 16.87 34.36
C LYS A 96 -22.26 16.44 34.93
N ASN A 97 -22.29 15.24 35.52
CA ASN A 97 -23.49 14.57 36.08
C ASN A 97 -24.59 14.24 35.07
N ALA A 98 -24.32 14.29 33.76
CA ALA A 98 -25.24 13.85 32.73
C ALA A 98 -25.19 12.32 32.57
N ARG A 99 -26.35 11.71 32.30
CA ARG A 99 -26.42 10.26 32.02
C ARG A 99 -25.87 10.01 30.62
N MET A 100 -24.95 9.04 30.50
CA MET A 100 -24.37 8.68 29.20
C MET A 100 -25.46 8.25 28.20
N PRO A 101 -25.47 8.79 26.96
CA PRO A 101 -26.40 8.35 25.94
C PRO A 101 -26.08 6.90 25.51
N GLU A 102 -27.10 6.07 25.30
CA GLU A 102 -26.94 4.66 24.94
C GLU A 102 -27.26 4.42 23.45
N LEU A 103 -28.30 5.08 22.93
CA LEU A 103 -28.74 4.98 21.54
C LEU A 103 -28.51 6.31 20.80
N ILE A 104 -28.38 6.25 19.47
CA ILE A 104 -28.33 7.47 18.63
C ILE A 104 -29.62 8.30 18.82
N GLU A 105 -30.73 7.60 19.04
CA GLU A 105 -32.05 8.16 19.32
C GLU A 105 -32.12 8.93 20.65
N ASP A 106 -31.22 8.66 21.60
CA ASP A 106 -31.11 9.41 22.87
C ASP A 106 -30.53 10.82 22.66
N VAL A 107 -29.80 11.01 21.55
CA VAL A 107 -29.26 12.30 21.11
C VAL A 107 -30.28 13.05 20.22
N GLU A 108 -31.20 12.34 19.55
CA GLU A 108 -32.20 12.92 18.62
C GLU A 108 -33.62 13.16 19.23
N LYS A 109 -34.09 12.38 20.24
CA LYS A 109 -35.45 12.34 20.89
C LYS A 109 -36.67 12.01 19.98
N PRO A 110 -37.87 11.61 20.51
CA PRO A 110 -38.26 10.45 21.33
C PRO A 110 -39.24 9.44 20.62
N ARG A 111 -39.09 8.13 20.90
CA ARG A 111 -40.02 6.96 20.76
C ARG A 111 -40.84 6.73 19.47
N ARG A 112 -40.68 5.53 18.87
CA ARG A 112 -41.72 4.46 18.73
C ARG A 112 -41.10 3.15 18.16
N PRO A 113 -41.55 1.95 18.58
CA PRO A 113 -40.99 0.67 18.12
C PRO A 113 -41.81 0.03 16.99
N VAL A 114 -41.15 -0.68 16.05
CA VAL A 114 -41.81 -1.69 15.20
C VAL A 114 -40.97 -2.95 15.07
N LEU A 115 -41.57 -4.02 15.58
CA LEU A 115 -41.52 -5.45 15.27
C LEU A 115 -40.43 -6.05 14.36
N GLY A 116 -39.83 -7.11 14.88
CA GLY A 116 -38.95 -8.03 14.17
C GLY A 116 -39.67 -8.99 13.22
N LEU A 117 -38.89 -9.53 12.28
CA LEU A 117 -39.30 -10.62 11.39
C LEU A 117 -38.18 -11.67 11.29
N VAL A 118 -38.62 -12.91 11.46
CA VAL A 118 -37.88 -14.17 11.46
C VAL A 118 -37.16 -14.40 10.12
N ARG A 119 -35.94 -14.94 10.16
CA ARG A 119 -35.09 -15.21 8.98
C ARG A 119 -35.15 -16.71 8.62
N PHE A 120 -35.76 -17.05 7.49
CA PHE A 120 -35.70 -18.38 6.89
C PHE A 120 -34.34 -18.57 6.17
N ARG A 121 -33.70 -19.72 6.34
CA ARG A 121 -32.41 -20.08 5.70
C ARG A 121 -32.70 -20.98 4.49
N ARG A 122 -32.37 -20.53 3.28
CA ARG A 122 -32.43 -21.32 2.02
C ARG A 122 -31.09 -21.16 1.28
N SER A 123 -30.51 -22.27 0.81
CA SER A 123 -29.16 -22.30 0.21
C SER A 123 -29.11 -21.56 -1.12
N THR A 124 -28.25 -20.55 -1.21
CA THR A 124 -28.07 -19.65 -2.37
C THR A 124 -26.94 -20.14 -3.28
N MET A 125 -27.12 -20.04 -4.61
CA MET A 125 -26.01 -20.25 -5.57
C MET A 125 -25.02 -19.07 -5.50
N LYS A 126 -23.72 -19.38 -5.45
CA LYS A 126 -22.63 -18.40 -5.29
C LYS A 126 -22.11 -17.94 -6.64
N PHE A 127 -21.75 -16.65 -6.77
CA PHE A 127 -21.20 -16.04 -8.00
C PHE A 127 -19.93 -16.75 -8.51
N GLU A 128 -19.20 -17.42 -7.63
CA GLU A 128 -17.97 -18.15 -7.96
C GLU A 128 -18.23 -19.33 -8.89
N ASN A 129 -19.40 -19.98 -8.74
CA ASN A 129 -19.80 -21.10 -9.58
C ASN A 129 -20.00 -20.64 -11.04
N ILE A 130 -20.49 -19.41 -11.25
CA ILE A 130 -20.66 -18.82 -12.58
C ILE A 130 -19.31 -18.67 -13.30
N LEU A 131 -18.26 -18.26 -12.59
CA LEU A 131 -16.92 -18.11 -13.18
C LEU A 131 -16.22 -19.45 -13.43
N GLU A 132 -16.47 -20.45 -12.58
CA GLU A 132 -15.99 -21.82 -12.80
C GLU A 132 -16.63 -22.41 -14.08
N ASP A 133 -17.92 -22.18 -14.28
CA ASP A 133 -18.68 -22.61 -15.47
C ASP A 133 -18.22 -21.90 -16.77
N ILE A 134 -17.67 -20.68 -16.69
CA ILE A 134 -17.15 -19.91 -17.86
C ILE A 134 -15.68 -20.25 -18.17
N ASN A 135 -15.23 -21.47 -17.85
CA ASN A 135 -13.86 -21.93 -18.08
C ASN A 135 -12.82 -21.06 -17.35
N GLY A 136 -12.97 -20.93 -16.03
CA GLY A 136 -12.11 -20.28 -15.02
C GLY A 136 -10.97 -19.36 -15.51
N PHE A 137 -9.93 -19.95 -16.14
CA PHE A 137 -8.77 -19.24 -16.69
C PHE A 137 -8.65 -19.34 -18.23
N GLY A 138 -9.64 -18.79 -18.93
CA GLY A 138 -9.70 -18.73 -20.38
C GLY A 138 -8.91 -17.58 -21.02
N ARG A 139 -9.17 -17.33 -22.32
CA ARG A 139 -8.46 -16.30 -23.11
C ARG A 139 -8.74 -14.89 -22.61
N PHE A 140 -9.96 -14.64 -22.11
CA PHE A 140 -10.35 -13.35 -21.55
C PHE A 140 -9.51 -12.98 -20.32
N GLN A 141 -9.35 -13.94 -19.40
CA GLN A 141 -8.55 -13.76 -18.18
C GLN A 141 -7.07 -13.56 -18.51
N LYS A 142 -6.52 -14.30 -19.49
CA LYS A 142 -5.14 -14.10 -19.97
C LYS A 142 -4.92 -12.70 -20.54
N MET A 143 -5.86 -12.20 -21.36
CA MET A 143 -5.80 -10.83 -21.90
C MET A 143 -5.79 -9.79 -20.76
N MET A 144 -6.64 -9.96 -19.75
CA MET A 144 -6.70 -9.08 -18.58
C MET A 144 -5.38 -9.01 -17.80
N VAL A 145 -4.76 -10.16 -17.59
CA VAL A 145 -3.46 -10.26 -16.91
C VAL A 145 -2.36 -9.56 -17.72
N VAL A 146 -2.32 -9.74 -19.04
CA VAL A 146 -1.35 -9.08 -19.93
C VAL A 146 -1.53 -7.56 -19.92
N ILE A 147 -2.76 -7.08 -20.01
CA ILE A 147 -3.08 -5.64 -19.94
C ILE A 147 -2.62 -5.05 -18.60
N SER A 148 -2.90 -5.75 -17.51
CA SER A 148 -2.49 -5.34 -16.17
C SER A 148 -0.97 -5.30 -16.03
N PHE A 149 -0.26 -6.29 -16.60
CA PHE A 149 1.20 -6.36 -16.56
C PHE A 149 1.85 -5.12 -17.20
N ILE A 150 1.39 -4.71 -18.38
CA ILE A 150 1.92 -3.54 -19.09
C ILE A 150 1.68 -2.26 -18.28
N SER A 151 0.46 -2.07 -17.76
CA SER A 151 0.14 -0.85 -17.01
C SER A 151 0.85 -0.73 -15.67
N ARG A 152 1.19 -1.86 -15.04
CA ARG A 152 1.87 -1.90 -13.74
C ARG A 152 3.38 -1.72 -13.83
N PHE A 153 3.97 -1.82 -15.01
CA PHE A 153 5.40 -1.68 -15.21
C PHE A 153 5.98 -0.37 -14.64
N SER A 154 5.27 0.75 -14.80
CA SER A 154 5.71 2.08 -14.33
C SER A 154 5.75 2.18 -12.79
N MET A 155 5.02 1.32 -12.08
CA MET A 155 4.90 1.35 -10.62
C MET A 155 6.24 1.12 -9.89
N PRO A 156 6.90 -0.05 -9.99
CA PRO A 156 8.18 -0.30 -9.32
C PRO A 156 9.25 0.72 -9.72
N CYS A 157 9.22 1.20 -10.97
CA CYS A 157 10.12 2.23 -11.45
C CYS A 157 9.98 3.53 -10.65
N HIS A 158 8.76 4.06 -10.48
CA HIS A 158 8.51 5.27 -9.68
C HIS A 158 8.79 5.11 -8.18
N PHE A 159 8.68 3.89 -7.66
CA PHE A 159 8.96 3.58 -6.25
C PHE A 159 10.46 3.61 -5.92
N ILE A 160 11.29 3.14 -6.84
CA ILE A 160 12.75 3.05 -6.68
C ILE A 160 13.43 4.29 -7.30
N LEU A 161 12.71 5.09 -8.08
CA LEU A 161 13.22 6.29 -8.76
C LEU A 161 14.07 7.21 -7.89
N ASN A 162 13.66 7.42 -6.63
CA ASN A 162 14.36 8.30 -5.70
C ASN A 162 15.81 7.86 -5.46
N ASN A 163 16.09 6.55 -5.57
CA ASN A 163 17.42 6.00 -5.38
C ASN A 163 18.41 6.46 -6.46
N PHE A 164 17.94 6.92 -7.63
CA PHE A 164 18.80 7.41 -8.71
C PHE A 164 18.78 8.93 -8.84
N ILE A 165 17.61 9.55 -8.70
CA ILE A 165 17.48 11.00 -8.88
C ILE A 165 17.99 11.81 -7.68
N ALA A 166 17.99 11.23 -6.47
CA ALA A 166 18.43 11.89 -5.24
C ALA A 166 19.84 11.44 -4.79
N VAL A 167 20.63 10.87 -5.70
CA VAL A 167 22.03 10.53 -5.43
C VAL A 167 22.83 11.83 -5.35
N VAL A 168 23.65 11.92 -4.31
CA VAL A 168 24.64 12.97 -4.15
C VAL A 168 25.96 12.43 -4.70
N PRO A 169 26.42 12.88 -5.88
CA PRO A 169 27.75 12.50 -6.37
C PRO A 169 28.84 13.11 -5.48
N SER A 170 30.06 12.59 -5.61
CA SER A 170 31.22 13.17 -4.95
C SER A 170 31.38 14.64 -5.36
N HIS A 171 31.54 15.51 -4.37
CA HIS A 171 31.61 16.95 -4.56
C HIS A 171 32.63 17.57 -3.62
N HIS A 172 33.10 18.75 -4.00
CA HIS A 172 33.98 19.61 -3.23
C HIS A 172 33.52 21.07 -3.35
N CYS A 173 34.00 21.94 -2.47
CA CYS A 173 33.69 23.36 -2.52
C CYS A 173 34.18 23.97 -3.85
N ASP A 174 33.41 24.89 -4.42
CA ASP A 174 33.92 25.74 -5.49
C ASP A 174 35.00 26.68 -4.93
N LEU A 175 36.17 26.71 -5.60
CA LEU A 175 37.35 27.45 -5.17
C LEU A 175 37.47 28.83 -5.83
N THR A 176 36.48 29.23 -6.64
CA THR A 176 36.43 30.56 -7.28
C THR A 176 36.60 31.71 -6.29
N SER A 177 36.14 31.58 -5.03
CA SER A 177 36.33 32.61 -4.00
C SER A 177 37.77 32.79 -3.54
N LEU A 178 38.64 31.81 -3.77
CA LEU A 178 40.07 31.87 -3.43
C LEU A 178 40.90 32.49 -4.57
N ASP A 179 40.33 32.65 -5.76
CA ASP A 179 40.99 33.18 -6.95
C ASP A 179 40.44 34.56 -7.36
N VAL A 180 40.31 35.46 -6.37
CA VAL A 180 39.70 36.80 -6.55
C VAL A 180 40.42 37.62 -7.63
N ASP A 181 41.73 37.44 -7.80
CA ASP A 181 42.56 38.17 -8.76
C ASP A 181 42.92 37.36 -10.02
N GLY A 182 42.46 36.11 -10.15
CA GLY A 182 42.83 35.20 -11.26
C GLY A 182 44.32 34.81 -11.27
N THR A 183 45.04 35.05 -10.17
CA THR A 183 46.47 34.83 -10.00
C THR A 183 46.79 33.76 -8.95
N ALA A 184 45.83 33.33 -8.13
CA ALA A 184 46.10 32.35 -7.08
C ALA A 184 46.45 31.00 -7.71
N PHE A 185 45.66 30.52 -8.66
CA PHE A 185 45.84 29.17 -9.21
C PHE A 185 46.57 29.10 -10.57
N ARG A 186 47.18 30.20 -11.02
CA ARG A 186 47.73 30.33 -12.39
C ARG A 186 48.84 29.34 -12.78
N ASN A 187 49.53 28.76 -11.79
CA ASN A 187 50.71 27.92 -12.00
C ASN A 187 50.52 26.44 -11.61
N ILE A 188 49.29 25.99 -11.32
CA ILE A 188 49.03 24.63 -10.84
C ILE A 188 47.86 23.94 -11.55
N THR A 189 47.83 22.60 -11.52
CA THR A 189 46.80 21.79 -12.18
C THR A 189 45.49 21.75 -11.39
N LEU A 190 44.39 21.36 -12.04
CA LEU A 190 43.06 21.26 -11.40
C LEU A 190 43.07 20.36 -10.14
N GLU A 191 43.83 19.26 -10.17
CA GLU A 191 43.95 18.36 -9.00
C GLU A 191 44.73 19.02 -7.86
N GLN A 192 45.78 19.78 -8.19
CA GLN A 192 46.57 20.53 -7.21
C GLN A 192 45.75 21.66 -6.58
N ASN A 193 44.82 22.29 -7.33
CA ASN A 193 43.90 23.29 -6.78
C ASN A 193 43.06 22.72 -5.63
N VAL A 194 42.54 21.50 -5.81
CA VAL A 194 41.73 20.84 -4.78
C VAL A 194 42.58 20.51 -3.54
N ILE A 195 43.82 20.05 -3.71
CA ILE A 195 44.74 19.74 -2.58
C ILE A 195 45.06 20.99 -1.75
N VAL A 196 45.26 22.13 -2.42
CA VAL A 196 45.64 23.40 -1.79
C VAL A 196 44.43 24.13 -1.18
N GLY A 197 43.24 23.93 -1.74
CA GLY A 197 42.01 24.64 -1.35
C GLY A 197 41.07 23.86 -0.42
N VAL A 198 41.16 22.52 -0.36
CA VAL A 198 40.22 21.66 0.36
C VAL A 198 40.97 20.74 1.33
N PRO A 199 40.57 20.69 2.62
CA PRO A 199 41.17 19.77 3.59
C PRO A 199 40.85 18.31 3.27
N MET A 200 41.83 17.42 3.46
CA MET A 200 41.65 15.98 3.31
C MET A 200 41.05 15.36 4.58
N GLN A 201 40.11 14.43 4.42
CA GLN A 201 39.61 13.57 5.50
C GLN A 201 40.58 12.41 5.79
N GLU A 202 40.40 11.76 6.95
CA GLU A 202 41.19 10.59 7.38
C GLU A 202 41.18 9.45 6.35
N ASP A 203 40.13 9.36 5.53
CA ASP A 203 39.97 8.39 4.44
C ASP A 203 40.75 8.73 3.15
N GLY A 204 41.55 9.82 3.17
CA GLY A 204 42.33 10.28 2.02
C GLY A 204 41.53 10.97 0.91
N LYS A 205 40.24 11.26 1.13
CA LYS A 205 39.37 11.99 0.21
C LYS A 205 39.24 13.47 0.61
N PRO A 206 39.04 14.39 -0.34
CA PRO A 206 38.78 15.80 -0.03
C PRO A 206 37.48 15.96 0.73
N SER A 207 37.46 16.87 1.72
CA SER A 207 36.27 17.21 2.48
C SER A 207 35.22 17.87 1.58
N SER A 208 34.00 17.33 1.59
CA SER A 208 32.94 17.80 0.69
C SER A 208 32.27 19.11 1.12
N CYS A 209 32.43 19.52 2.39
CA CYS A 209 31.68 20.63 2.99
C CYS A 209 32.55 21.75 3.59
N LEU A 210 33.86 21.57 3.61
CA LEU A 210 34.80 22.53 4.20
C LEU A 210 35.87 22.89 3.18
N MET A 211 36.33 24.13 3.21
CA MET A 211 37.47 24.62 2.44
C MET A 211 38.44 25.39 3.34
N TYR A 212 39.67 25.59 2.88
CA TYR A 212 40.60 26.48 3.56
C TYR A 212 40.22 27.94 3.34
N LYS A 213 40.50 28.79 4.34
CA LYS A 213 40.31 30.23 4.24
C LYS A 213 41.28 30.87 3.23
N GLU A 214 42.49 30.33 3.13
CA GLU A 214 43.55 30.77 2.21
C GLU A 214 44.21 29.52 1.58
N PRO A 215 44.71 29.61 0.34
CA PRO A 215 45.34 28.48 -0.35
C PRO A 215 46.63 28.02 0.35
N GLN A 216 46.70 26.74 0.73
CA GLN A 216 47.82 26.15 1.47
C GLN A 216 48.85 25.46 0.55
N TYR A 217 49.71 26.25 -0.11
CA TYR A 217 50.71 25.69 -1.06
C TYR A 217 51.74 24.76 -0.41
N HIS A 218 51.98 24.90 0.90
CA HIS A 218 52.92 24.03 1.63
C HIS A 218 52.52 22.55 1.58
N LEU A 219 51.23 22.24 1.39
CA LEU A 219 50.73 20.87 1.28
C LEU A 219 51.25 20.14 0.03
N LEU A 220 51.60 20.88 -1.03
CA LEU A 220 52.23 20.30 -2.23
C LEU A 220 53.70 19.91 -2.01
N LEU A 221 54.35 20.55 -1.03
CA LEU A 221 55.76 20.33 -0.70
C LEU A 221 55.95 19.27 0.41
N GLY A 222 54.86 18.77 0.99
CA GLY A 222 54.90 17.76 2.07
C GLY A 222 55.39 18.30 3.41
N ASP A 223 55.40 19.62 3.60
CA ASP A 223 55.93 20.25 4.82
C ASP A 223 54.82 20.44 5.86
N SER A 224 54.90 19.69 6.96
CA SER A 224 53.88 19.64 8.02
C SER A 224 54.11 20.64 9.17
N ASN A 225 55.11 21.52 9.05
CA ASN A 225 55.52 22.45 10.12
C ASN A 225 54.69 23.75 10.22
N GLY A 226 53.52 23.81 9.58
CA GLY A 226 52.59 24.94 9.67
C GLY A 226 51.61 24.86 10.85
N SER A 227 51.16 26.03 11.34
CA SER A 227 49.99 26.13 12.22
C SER A 227 48.77 25.47 11.57
N ARG A 228 47.92 24.77 12.35
CA ARG A 228 46.71 24.11 11.84
C ARG A 228 45.91 25.07 10.94
N PRO A 229 45.75 24.76 9.64
CA PRO A 229 45.12 25.68 8.70
C PRO A 229 43.66 25.91 9.06
N GLN A 230 43.22 27.17 9.02
CA GLN A 230 41.83 27.54 9.33
C GLN A 230 40.89 27.09 8.20
N THR A 231 39.85 26.35 8.57
CA THR A 231 38.82 25.87 7.65
C THR A 231 37.52 26.67 7.84
N VAL A 232 36.82 26.87 6.74
CA VAL A 232 35.51 27.55 6.68
C VAL A 232 34.52 26.72 5.85
N PRO A 233 33.20 26.86 6.06
CA PRO A 233 32.20 26.28 5.15
C PRO A 233 32.34 26.82 3.73
N CYS A 234 31.95 26.05 2.72
CA CYS A 234 31.99 26.48 1.32
C CYS A 234 31.21 27.80 1.12
N GLN A 235 31.81 28.79 0.42
CA GLN A 235 31.21 30.12 0.28
C GLN A 235 30.51 30.36 -1.06
N THR A 236 31.06 29.88 -2.17
CA THR A 236 30.57 30.16 -3.54
C THR A 236 29.79 29.01 -4.17
N GLY A 237 29.65 27.88 -3.48
CA GLY A 237 28.89 26.71 -3.93
C GLY A 237 29.73 25.44 -3.99
N TRP A 238 29.33 24.50 -4.84
CA TRP A 238 29.94 23.18 -4.95
C TRP A 238 30.16 22.77 -6.40
N VAL A 239 31.25 22.03 -6.62
CA VAL A 239 31.56 21.38 -7.89
C VAL A 239 31.35 19.89 -7.72
N PHE A 240 30.52 19.32 -8.59
CA PHE A 240 30.11 17.92 -8.55
C PHE A 240 30.83 17.11 -9.64
N ASP A 241 31.15 15.85 -9.33
CA ASP A 241 31.63 14.91 -10.33
C ASP A 241 30.48 14.41 -11.23
N ASN A 242 30.63 14.66 -12.54
CA ASN A 242 29.64 14.31 -13.57
C ASN A 242 29.96 12.98 -14.30
N SER A 243 30.92 12.20 -13.80
CA SER A 243 31.34 10.92 -14.40
C SER A 243 30.19 9.90 -14.49
N THR A 244 29.46 9.74 -13.39
CA THR A 244 28.42 8.71 -13.22
C THR A 244 27.03 9.24 -13.58
N PHE A 245 26.67 10.43 -13.08
CA PHE A 245 25.40 11.09 -13.33
C PHE A 245 25.65 12.45 -13.99
N LYS A 246 24.83 12.82 -14.99
CA LYS A 246 24.98 14.13 -15.65
C LYS A 246 24.35 15.26 -14.84
N SER A 247 23.21 14.97 -14.22
CA SER A 247 22.49 15.88 -13.32
C SER A 247 21.59 15.07 -12.39
N THR A 248 21.53 15.47 -11.13
CA THR A 248 20.65 14.94 -10.07
C THR A 248 19.93 16.08 -9.35
N LEU A 249 18.97 15.75 -8.47
CA LEU A 249 18.29 16.76 -7.63
C LEU A 249 19.30 17.52 -6.76
N ALA A 250 20.31 16.81 -6.27
CA ALA A 250 21.38 17.37 -5.44
C ALA A 250 22.23 18.39 -6.23
N THR A 251 22.54 18.10 -7.50
CA THR A 251 23.35 19.01 -8.34
C THR A 251 22.56 20.22 -8.85
N GLU A 252 21.25 20.06 -9.10
CA GLU A 252 20.40 21.15 -9.61
C GLU A 252 20.12 22.22 -8.53
N TRP A 253 19.84 21.79 -7.30
CA TRP A 253 19.44 22.68 -6.21
C TRP A 253 20.45 22.74 -5.05
N ASN A 254 21.67 22.24 -5.27
CA ASN A 254 22.77 22.26 -4.29
C ASN A 254 22.36 21.71 -2.90
N LEU A 255 21.69 20.56 -2.88
CA LEU A 255 21.11 19.95 -1.67
C LEU A 255 22.13 19.13 -0.87
N VAL A 256 23.30 19.73 -0.61
CA VAL A 256 24.43 19.10 0.08
C VAL A 256 24.71 19.73 1.45
N CYS A 257 25.58 19.09 2.23
CA CYS A 257 26.02 19.56 3.54
C CYS A 257 24.85 19.89 4.50
N ASP A 258 24.61 21.16 4.80
CA ASP A 258 23.52 21.61 5.69
C ASP A 258 22.12 21.19 5.19
N GLN A 259 21.97 20.95 3.88
CA GLN A 259 20.70 20.59 3.26
C GLN A 259 20.59 19.12 2.85
N LYS A 260 21.55 18.25 3.24
CA LYS A 260 21.61 16.81 2.89
C LYS A 260 20.31 16.03 3.20
N GLY A 261 19.53 16.49 4.19
CA GLY A 261 18.25 15.86 4.55
C GLY A 261 17.13 16.05 3.53
N LYS A 262 17.14 17.13 2.74
CA LYS A 262 16.02 17.50 1.85
C LYS A 262 15.85 16.50 0.70
N ASP A 263 16.94 15.97 0.16
CA ASP A 263 16.92 14.96 -0.90
C ASP A 263 16.20 13.67 -0.49
N LYS A 264 16.49 13.17 0.72
CA LYS A 264 15.85 11.96 1.26
C LYS A 264 14.37 12.18 1.58
N ASN A 265 13.99 13.39 1.98
CA ASN A 265 12.59 13.75 2.27
C ASN A 265 11.68 13.65 1.04
N THR A 266 12.21 13.85 -0.18
CA THR A 266 11.43 13.70 -1.42
C THR A 266 10.82 12.31 -1.55
N GLY A 267 11.59 11.25 -1.23
CA GLY A 267 11.10 9.88 -1.22
C GLY A 267 9.96 9.70 -0.22
N THR A 268 10.13 10.23 1.00
CA THR A 268 9.09 10.21 2.05
C THR A 268 7.81 10.91 1.59
N ILE A 269 7.90 12.10 0.99
CA ILE A 269 6.76 12.87 0.50
C ILE A 269 5.99 12.09 -0.57
N PHE A 270 6.69 11.43 -1.50
CA PHE A 270 6.06 10.54 -2.48
C PHE A 270 5.27 9.42 -1.78
N PHE A 271 5.84 8.74 -0.78
CA PHE A 271 5.17 7.66 -0.07
C PHE A 271 3.97 8.11 0.78
N VAL A 272 4.03 9.31 1.35
CA VAL A 272 2.85 9.92 2.02
C VAL A 272 1.74 10.13 1.00
N GLY A 273 2.07 10.60 -0.21
CA GLY A 273 1.14 10.66 -1.33
C GLY A 273 0.50 9.30 -1.62
N VAL A 274 1.31 8.25 -1.77
CA VAL A 274 0.84 6.86 -2.01
C VAL A 274 -0.08 6.38 -0.87
N MET A 275 0.23 6.70 0.38
CA MET A 275 -0.58 6.34 1.56
C MET A 275 -1.98 6.97 1.49
N CYS A 276 -2.05 8.28 1.22
CA CYS A 276 -3.31 9.02 1.11
C CYS A 276 -4.12 8.54 -0.11
N GLY A 277 -3.45 8.32 -1.24
CA GLY A 277 -4.09 7.81 -2.45
C GLY A 277 -4.63 6.40 -2.26
N ALA A 278 -3.97 5.55 -1.47
CA ALA A 278 -4.44 4.19 -1.22
C ALA A 278 -5.80 4.15 -0.51
N VAL A 279 -6.02 5.04 0.46
CA VAL A 279 -7.33 5.21 1.12
C VAL A 279 -8.34 5.85 0.17
N GLY A 280 -7.92 6.90 -0.54
CA GLY A 280 -8.76 7.66 -1.46
C GLY A 280 -9.30 6.80 -2.60
N PHE A 281 -8.41 6.24 -3.43
CA PHE A 281 -8.79 5.41 -4.57
C PHE A 281 -9.45 4.08 -4.16
N GLY A 282 -9.13 3.54 -2.97
CA GLY A 282 -9.84 2.38 -2.43
C GLY A 282 -11.34 2.66 -2.30
N SER A 283 -11.71 3.66 -1.50
CA SER A 283 -13.11 4.07 -1.28
C SER A 283 -13.80 4.58 -2.56
N LEU A 284 -13.10 5.37 -3.36
CA LEU A 284 -13.65 5.92 -4.61
C LEU A 284 -13.92 4.82 -5.65
N SER A 285 -13.09 3.78 -5.72
CA SER A 285 -13.26 2.67 -6.66
C SER A 285 -14.51 1.84 -6.39
N ASP A 286 -14.89 1.70 -5.13
CA ASP A 286 -16.13 1.00 -4.75
C ASP A 286 -17.38 1.83 -5.06
N ARG A 287 -17.29 3.17 -5.02
CA ARG A 287 -18.44 4.07 -5.31
C ARG A 287 -18.64 4.32 -6.80
N PHE A 288 -17.56 4.65 -7.52
CA PHE A 288 -17.63 5.10 -8.91
C PHE A 288 -17.32 4.01 -9.93
N GLY A 289 -16.91 2.83 -9.48
CA GLY A 289 -16.52 1.71 -10.33
C GLY A 289 -15.02 1.64 -10.59
N ARG A 290 -14.51 0.43 -10.79
CA ARG A 290 -13.08 0.16 -10.91
C ARG A 290 -12.54 0.66 -12.25
N ARG A 291 -13.29 0.48 -13.34
CA ARG A 291 -12.85 0.86 -14.68
C ARG A 291 -12.57 2.37 -14.78
N MET A 292 -13.49 3.21 -14.32
CA MET A 292 -13.34 4.67 -14.43
C MET A 292 -12.27 5.21 -13.48
N MET A 293 -12.22 4.71 -12.24
CA MET A 293 -11.18 5.13 -11.29
C MET A 293 -9.78 4.68 -11.73
N LEU A 294 -9.66 3.54 -12.43
CA LEU A 294 -8.39 3.12 -13.03
C LEU A 294 -7.92 4.12 -14.11
N LEU A 295 -8.81 4.56 -15.01
CA LEU A 295 -8.45 5.59 -16.00
C LEU A 295 -8.00 6.89 -15.33
N LEU A 296 -8.76 7.35 -14.33
CA LEU A 296 -8.45 8.57 -13.61
C LEU A 296 -7.05 8.49 -12.98
N SER A 297 -6.71 7.36 -12.36
CA SER A 297 -5.37 7.16 -11.79
C SER A 297 -4.26 7.17 -12.85
N TYR A 298 -4.47 6.56 -14.03
CA TYR A 298 -3.49 6.64 -15.13
C TYR A 298 -3.27 8.07 -15.62
N VAL A 299 -4.36 8.82 -15.86
CA VAL A 299 -4.30 10.18 -16.39
C VAL A 299 -3.62 11.11 -15.38
N LEU A 300 -4.01 11.07 -14.11
CA LEU A 300 -3.40 11.90 -13.07
C LEU A 300 -1.94 11.53 -12.82
N ALA A 301 -1.58 10.24 -12.82
CA ALA A 301 -0.20 9.79 -12.67
C ALA A 301 0.69 10.24 -13.84
N ALA A 302 0.19 10.16 -15.07
CA ALA A 302 0.90 10.63 -16.26
C ALA A 302 1.07 12.16 -16.23
N LEU A 303 0.00 12.90 -15.88
CA LEU A 303 0.03 14.37 -15.81
C LEU A 303 1.01 14.87 -14.76
N PHE A 304 0.89 14.43 -13.51
CA PHE A 304 1.75 14.90 -12.43
C PHE A 304 3.18 14.37 -12.55
N GLY A 305 3.36 13.13 -13.02
CA GLY A 305 4.68 12.55 -13.27
C GLY A 305 5.45 13.32 -14.34
N MET A 306 4.81 13.65 -15.46
CA MET A 306 5.42 14.48 -16.51
C MET A 306 5.68 15.90 -16.02
N ALA A 307 4.73 16.51 -15.30
CA ALA A 307 4.91 17.85 -14.73
C ALA A 307 6.09 17.92 -13.75
N SER A 308 6.38 16.86 -12.99
CA SER A 308 7.55 16.80 -12.09
C SER A 308 8.87 17.02 -12.84
N ALA A 309 9.01 16.53 -14.07
CA ALA A 309 10.23 16.69 -14.87
C ALA A 309 10.47 18.15 -15.29
N PHE A 310 9.43 18.97 -15.35
CA PHE A 310 9.50 20.40 -15.72
C PHE A 310 9.50 21.33 -14.50
N SER A 311 9.65 20.78 -13.29
CA SER A 311 9.72 21.60 -12.07
C SER A 311 10.93 22.54 -12.10
N SER A 312 10.70 23.79 -11.68
CA SER A 312 11.73 24.83 -11.57
C SER A 312 12.21 25.06 -10.13
N SER A 313 11.43 24.61 -9.15
CA SER A 313 11.73 24.72 -7.72
C SER A 313 11.57 23.37 -7.03
N PHE A 314 12.41 23.14 -6.02
CA PHE A 314 12.35 21.94 -5.18
C PHE A 314 10.96 21.74 -4.54
N VAL A 315 10.30 22.81 -4.10
CA VAL A 315 8.96 22.72 -3.48
C VAL A 315 7.92 22.28 -4.50
N MET A 316 7.95 22.86 -5.71
CA MET A 316 7.08 22.45 -6.81
C MET A 316 7.30 20.98 -7.15
N PHE A 317 8.56 20.54 -7.21
CA PHE A 317 8.90 19.15 -7.43
C PHE A 317 8.34 18.22 -6.35
N ALA A 318 8.53 18.55 -5.07
CA ALA A 318 8.05 17.77 -3.95
C ALA A 318 6.51 17.64 -3.95
N VAL A 319 5.79 18.73 -4.20
CA VAL A 319 4.31 18.71 -4.30
C VAL A 319 3.84 17.85 -5.47
N LEU A 320 4.46 17.97 -6.64
CA LEU A 320 4.11 17.14 -7.80
C LEU A 320 4.44 15.66 -7.55
N ARG A 321 5.52 15.35 -6.83
CA ARG A 321 5.86 13.98 -6.40
C ARG A 321 4.82 13.42 -5.43
N PHE A 322 4.28 14.22 -4.51
CA PHE A 322 3.15 13.82 -3.67
C PHE A 322 1.94 13.40 -4.51
N PHE A 323 1.50 14.24 -5.46
CA PHE A 323 0.34 13.93 -6.30
C PHE A 323 0.59 12.77 -7.29
N THR A 324 1.83 12.62 -7.75
CA THR A 324 2.25 11.45 -8.54
C THR A 324 2.08 10.18 -7.71
N GLY A 325 2.57 10.17 -6.45
CA GLY A 325 2.40 9.05 -5.53
C GLY A 325 0.94 8.76 -5.21
N PHE A 326 0.14 9.80 -4.95
CA PHE A 326 -1.31 9.69 -4.74
C PHE A 326 -1.99 8.98 -5.91
N SER A 327 -1.72 9.40 -7.14
CA SER A 327 -2.33 8.85 -8.35
C SER A 327 -1.88 7.42 -8.64
N ILE A 328 -0.58 7.14 -8.50
CA ILE A 328 0.04 5.83 -8.71
C ILE A 328 -0.60 4.77 -7.80
N SER A 329 -0.91 5.09 -6.54
CA SER A 329 -1.53 4.13 -5.61
C SER A 329 -2.84 3.51 -6.13
N GLY A 330 -3.65 4.28 -6.87
CA GLY A 330 -4.91 3.81 -7.48
C GLY A 330 -4.68 2.69 -8.49
N ILE A 331 -3.60 2.77 -9.26
CA ILE A 331 -3.24 1.75 -10.27
C ILE A 331 -3.06 0.39 -9.59
N VAL A 332 -2.34 0.32 -8.47
CA VAL A 332 -2.08 -0.96 -7.76
C VAL A 332 -3.36 -1.51 -7.14
N ILE A 333 -4.11 -0.70 -6.41
CA ILE A 333 -5.27 -1.19 -5.66
C ILE A 333 -6.40 -1.62 -6.60
N ILE A 334 -6.65 -0.84 -7.65
CA ILE A 334 -7.75 -1.13 -8.57
C ILE A 334 -7.39 -2.29 -9.49
N SER A 335 -6.17 -2.35 -10.04
CA SER A 335 -5.76 -3.44 -10.94
C SER A 335 -5.69 -4.80 -10.24
N THR A 336 -5.16 -4.86 -9.01
CA THR A 336 -5.08 -6.12 -8.24
C THR A 336 -6.47 -6.72 -8.02
N VAL A 337 -7.42 -5.91 -7.58
CA VAL A 337 -8.76 -6.36 -7.26
C VAL A 337 -9.55 -6.70 -8.51
N LEU A 338 -9.40 -5.92 -9.58
CA LEU A 338 -10.03 -6.22 -10.87
C LEU A 338 -9.56 -7.59 -11.41
N ASN A 339 -8.27 -7.93 -11.29
CA ASN A 339 -7.77 -9.23 -11.72
C ASN A 339 -8.33 -10.40 -10.88
N VAL A 340 -8.43 -10.24 -9.56
CA VAL A 340 -8.94 -11.30 -8.66
C VAL A 340 -10.43 -11.55 -8.86
N GLU A 341 -11.22 -10.51 -9.18
CA GLU A 341 -12.67 -10.62 -9.33
C GLU A 341 -13.12 -11.30 -10.62
N TRP A 342 -12.26 -11.30 -11.64
CA TRP A 342 -12.51 -11.94 -12.93
C TRP A 342 -12.03 -13.40 -13.02
N VAL A 343 -11.52 -13.96 -11.92
CA VAL A 343 -10.85 -15.25 -11.89
C VAL A 343 -11.48 -16.18 -10.84
N ASP A 344 -11.57 -17.46 -11.19
CA ASP A 344 -12.07 -18.53 -10.32
C ASP A 344 -11.13 -18.82 -9.12
N ILE A 345 -11.63 -19.52 -8.10
CA ILE A 345 -10.88 -19.79 -6.86
C ILE A 345 -9.55 -20.51 -7.12
N ARG A 346 -9.51 -21.48 -8.05
CA ARG A 346 -8.33 -22.34 -8.28
C ARG A 346 -7.21 -21.54 -8.97
N SER A 347 -7.57 -20.67 -9.90
CA SER A 347 -6.62 -19.90 -10.69
C SER A 347 -6.16 -18.59 -10.03
N ARG A 348 -6.79 -18.16 -8.92
CA ARG A 348 -6.42 -16.93 -8.18
C ARG A 348 -4.97 -16.89 -7.74
N LYS A 349 -4.44 -18.00 -7.21
CA LYS A 349 -3.04 -18.11 -6.80
C LYS A 349 -2.10 -17.81 -7.97
N LEU A 350 -2.37 -18.41 -9.13
CA LEU A 350 -1.57 -18.21 -10.34
C LEU A 350 -1.59 -16.73 -10.76
N VAL A 351 -2.78 -16.12 -10.81
CA VAL A 351 -2.93 -14.72 -11.21
C VAL A 351 -2.24 -13.77 -10.22
N ALA A 352 -2.37 -14.01 -8.92
CA ALA A 352 -1.70 -13.20 -7.90
C ALA A 352 -0.16 -13.29 -7.99
N VAL A 353 0.38 -14.48 -8.29
CA VAL A 353 1.83 -14.64 -8.50
C VAL A 353 2.29 -13.94 -9.78
N ILE A 354 1.58 -14.09 -10.91
CA ILE A 354 1.89 -13.37 -12.16
C ILE A 354 1.84 -11.84 -11.93
N ASP A 355 0.81 -11.39 -11.22
CA ASP A 355 0.64 -10.00 -10.83
C ASP A 355 1.83 -9.50 -9.99
N SER A 356 2.33 -10.32 -9.07
CA SER A 356 3.53 -10.02 -8.29
C SER A 356 4.83 -10.04 -9.13
N LEU A 357 4.91 -10.84 -10.20
CA LEU A 357 6.07 -10.89 -11.09
C LEU A 357 6.20 -9.61 -11.93
N SER A 358 5.09 -8.94 -12.24
CA SER A 358 5.12 -7.62 -12.90
C SER A 358 5.95 -6.59 -12.13
N TRP A 359 5.94 -6.67 -10.79
CA TRP A 359 6.77 -5.84 -9.93
C TRP A 359 8.26 -6.13 -10.13
N SER A 360 8.65 -7.40 -10.09
CA SER A 360 10.06 -7.81 -10.28
C SER A 360 10.57 -7.47 -11.66
N PHE A 361 9.73 -7.62 -12.68
CA PHE A 361 10.11 -7.23 -14.04
C PHE A 361 10.46 -5.73 -14.11
N GLY A 362 9.64 -4.87 -13.51
CA GLY A 362 9.96 -3.44 -13.47
C GLY A 362 11.18 -3.11 -12.60
N THR A 363 11.42 -3.80 -11.48
CA THR A 363 12.64 -3.58 -10.67
C THR A 363 13.93 -4.02 -11.37
N ILE A 364 13.86 -5.00 -12.28
CA ILE A 364 14.99 -5.45 -13.11
C ILE A 364 15.26 -4.46 -14.24
N VAL A 365 14.22 -4.03 -14.94
CA VAL A 365 14.36 -3.16 -16.12
C VAL A 365 14.70 -1.72 -15.73
N PHE A 366 14.20 -1.23 -14.59
CA PHE A 366 14.43 0.16 -14.16
C PHE A 366 15.91 0.57 -14.05
N PRO A 367 16.81 -0.17 -13.35
CA PRO A 367 18.22 0.18 -13.32
C PRO A 367 18.90 0.14 -14.69
N ALA A 368 18.43 -0.71 -15.63
CA ALA A 368 18.92 -0.67 -17.01
C ALA A 368 18.51 0.64 -17.71
N ILE A 369 17.26 1.10 -17.54
CA ILE A 369 16.83 2.42 -18.04
C ILE A 369 17.67 3.55 -17.43
N ALA A 370 17.89 3.50 -16.12
CA ALA A 370 18.68 4.51 -15.40
C ALA A 370 20.17 4.52 -15.81
N TYR A 371 20.70 3.40 -16.29
CA TYR A 371 22.08 3.32 -16.80
C TYR A 371 22.23 4.09 -18.12
N PHE A 372 21.26 3.97 -19.02
CA PHE A 372 21.27 4.69 -20.30
C PHE A 372 20.83 6.15 -20.17
N VAL A 373 19.91 6.45 -19.26
CA VAL A 373 19.36 7.79 -19.05
C VAL A 373 19.92 8.40 -17.76
N ARG A 374 21.02 9.13 -17.89
CA ARG A 374 21.80 9.72 -16.78
C ARG A 374 21.34 11.12 -16.34
N ASP A 375 20.29 11.64 -16.96
CA ASP A 375 19.67 12.94 -16.62
C ASP A 375 18.37 12.69 -15.85
N TRP A 376 18.22 13.30 -14.67
CA TRP A 376 17.08 13.03 -13.79
C TRP A 376 15.73 13.45 -14.39
N ARG A 377 15.67 14.53 -15.20
CA ARG A 377 14.42 14.99 -15.84
C ARG A 377 13.99 14.00 -16.92
N LEU A 378 14.93 13.59 -17.77
CA LEU A 378 14.67 12.57 -18.80
C LEU A 378 14.36 11.20 -18.20
N LEU A 379 14.95 10.87 -17.05
CA LEU A 379 14.68 9.62 -16.35
C LEU A 379 13.24 9.56 -15.83
N ILE A 380 12.72 10.67 -15.28
CA ILE A 380 11.31 10.77 -14.88
C ILE A 380 10.39 10.56 -16.08
N ILE A 381 10.64 11.26 -17.20
CA ILE A 381 9.84 11.15 -18.42
C ILE A 381 9.85 9.71 -18.94
N SER A 382 11.02 9.06 -18.97
CA SER A 382 11.19 7.69 -19.43
C SER A 382 10.35 6.71 -18.58
N VAL A 383 10.38 6.87 -17.25
CA VAL A 383 9.63 6.03 -16.31
C VAL A 383 8.12 6.27 -16.36
N THR A 384 7.68 7.49 -16.65
CA THR A 384 6.26 7.85 -16.75
C THR A 384 5.66 7.50 -18.12
N SER A 385 6.45 7.49 -19.19
CA SER A 385 5.99 7.22 -20.56
C SER A 385 5.16 5.94 -20.77
N PRO A 386 5.41 4.80 -20.08
CA PRO A 386 4.59 3.59 -20.22
C PRO A 386 3.14 3.79 -19.78
N LEU A 387 2.83 4.80 -18.96
CA LEU A 387 1.46 5.14 -18.59
C LEU A 387 0.65 5.65 -19.77
N ALA A 388 1.26 6.29 -20.77
CA ALA A 388 0.56 6.69 -22.00
C ALA A 388 0.04 5.46 -22.75
N LEU A 389 0.85 4.41 -22.85
CA LEU A 389 0.42 3.13 -23.40
C LEU A 389 -0.68 2.48 -22.54
N ALA A 390 -0.59 2.57 -21.22
CA ALA A 390 -1.63 2.08 -20.31
C ALA A 390 -2.99 2.79 -20.53
N ILE A 391 -3.00 4.10 -20.78
CA ILE A 391 -4.21 4.89 -21.09
C ILE A 391 -4.87 4.40 -22.39
N ILE A 392 -4.06 4.07 -23.41
CA ILE A 392 -4.59 3.51 -24.67
C ILE A 392 -5.17 2.12 -24.42
N ILE A 393 -4.43 1.28 -23.70
CA ILE A 393 -4.83 -0.12 -23.43
C ILE A 393 -6.06 -0.21 -22.52
N TRP A 394 -6.31 0.80 -21.67
CA TRP A 394 -7.47 0.88 -20.79
C TRP A 394 -8.81 0.68 -21.52
N ARG A 395 -8.90 1.01 -22.82
CA ARG A 395 -10.12 0.81 -23.62
C ARG A 395 -10.62 -0.64 -23.62
N TRP A 396 -9.71 -1.61 -23.48
CA TRP A 396 -10.02 -3.04 -23.44
C TRP A 396 -10.29 -3.58 -22.04
N VAL A 397 -10.15 -2.75 -21.00
CA VAL A 397 -10.42 -3.13 -19.61
C VAL A 397 -11.95 -3.13 -19.37
N PRO A 398 -12.53 -4.28 -18.96
CA PRO A 398 -13.92 -4.39 -18.55
C PRO A 398 -14.13 -3.84 -17.14
N GLU A 399 -15.37 -3.50 -16.81
CA GLU A 399 -15.75 -3.24 -15.42
C GLU A 399 -15.91 -4.57 -14.65
N SER A 400 -15.80 -4.55 -13.33
CA SER A 400 -16.02 -5.74 -12.50
C SER A 400 -17.46 -6.23 -12.60
N ALA A 401 -17.63 -7.50 -13.01
CA ALA A 401 -18.95 -8.14 -13.04
C ALA A 401 -19.60 -8.21 -11.66
N ARG A 402 -18.82 -8.40 -10.59
CA ARG A 402 -19.33 -8.45 -9.21
C ARG A 402 -19.90 -7.10 -8.77
N TRP A 403 -19.20 -6.02 -9.07
CA TRP A 403 -19.65 -4.66 -8.74
C TRP A 403 -20.87 -4.21 -9.54
N LEU A 404 -20.97 -4.64 -10.80
CA LEU A 404 -22.16 -4.37 -11.61
C LEU A 404 -23.39 -5.08 -11.03
N VAL A 405 -23.25 -6.34 -10.61
CA VAL A 405 -24.35 -7.08 -9.94
C VAL A 405 -24.73 -6.42 -8.62
N ALA A 406 -23.74 -6.08 -7.77
CA ALA A 406 -23.98 -5.45 -6.47
C ALA A 406 -24.64 -4.07 -6.57
N ASN A 407 -24.39 -3.32 -7.64
CA ASN A 407 -25.03 -2.02 -7.89
C ASN A 407 -26.32 -2.10 -8.72
N GLY A 408 -26.88 -3.31 -8.92
CA GLY A 408 -28.12 -3.51 -9.66
C GLY A 408 -28.02 -3.28 -11.17
N LYS A 409 -26.82 -3.10 -11.73
CA LYS A 409 -26.56 -2.92 -13.17
C LYS A 409 -26.47 -4.26 -13.91
N LEU A 410 -27.54 -5.04 -13.86
CA LEU A 410 -27.58 -6.42 -14.35
C LEU A 410 -27.34 -6.54 -15.86
N GLU A 411 -27.91 -5.65 -16.67
CA GLU A 411 -27.72 -5.66 -18.13
C GLU A 411 -26.25 -5.48 -18.53
N GLU A 412 -25.56 -4.53 -17.89
CA GLU A 412 -24.13 -4.31 -18.12
C GLU A 412 -23.30 -5.52 -17.65
N ALA A 413 -23.64 -6.09 -16.49
CA ALA A 413 -22.96 -7.27 -15.97
C ALA A 413 -23.07 -8.45 -16.96
N GLN A 414 -24.28 -8.70 -17.48
CA GLN A 414 -24.54 -9.73 -18.47
C GLN A 414 -23.79 -9.46 -19.77
N LYS A 415 -23.72 -8.21 -20.23
CA LYS A 415 -22.96 -7.83 -21.44
C LYS A 415 -21.49 -8.22 -21.32
N TYR A 416 -20.85 -7.94 -20.18
CA TYR A 416 -19.45 -8.33 -19.95
C TYR A 416 -19.29 -9.84 -19.79
N LEU A 417 -20.20 -10.51 -19.06
CA LEU A 417 -20.18 -11.97 -18.89
C LEU A 417 -20.35 -12.70 -20.24
N ARG A 418 -21.25 -12.24 -21.11
CA ARG A 418 -21.42 -12.77 -22.48
C ARG A 418 -20.16 -12.57 -23.30
N ARG A 419 -19.50 -11.40 -23.21
CA ARG A 419 -18.23 -11.15 -23.90
C ARG A 419 -17.14 -12.10 -23.41
N CYS A 420 -17.06 -12.33 -22.10
CA CYS A 420 -16.16 -13.30 -21.48
C CYS A 420 -16.42 -14.71 -22.02
N ALA A 421 -17.67 -15.19 -21.99
CA ALA A 421 -18.06 -16.50 -22.48
C ALA A 421 -17.76 -16.70 -23.98
N LYS A 422 -18.02 -15.69 -24.83
CA LYS A 422 -17.64 -15.72 -26.25
C LYS A 422 -16.13 -15.86 -26.45
N MET A 423 -15.32 -15.11 -25.70
CA MET A 423 -13.85 -15.17 -25.80
C MET A 423 -13.27 -16.48 -25.23
N ASN A 424 -13.95 -17.09 -24.25
CA ASN A 424 -13.58 -18.37 -23.65
C ASN A 424 -14.17 -19.59 -24.38
N GLN A 425 -14.85 -19.38 -25.51
CA GLN A 425 -15.46 -20.42 -26.35
C GLN A 425 -16.57 -21.22 -25.66
N THR A 426 -17.22 -20.67 -24.62
CA THR A 426 -18.34 -21.29 -23.89
C THR A 426 -19.69 -20.73 -24.36
N GLN A 427 -20.05 -20.96 -25.63
CA GLN A 427 -21.23 -20.34 -26.24
C GLN A 427 -22.58 -20.85 -25.72
N GLU A 428 -22.68 -22.10 -25.26
CA GLU A 428 -23.91 -22.66 -24.67
C GLU A 428 -24.35 -21.91 -23.39
N PHE A 429 -23.37 -21.52 -22.56
CA PHE A 429 -23.62 -20.69 -21.37
C PHE A 429 -24.04 -19.26 -21.76
N ALA A 430 -23.45 -18.70 -22.82
CA ALA A 430 -23.82 -17.37 -23.33
C ALA A 430 -25.26 -17.33 -23.89
N GLN A 431 -25.71 -18.42 -24.53
CA GLN A 431 -27.09 -18.55 -25.03
C GLN A 431 -28.09 -18.71 -23.88
N THR A 432 -27.76 -19.52 -22.86
CA THR A 432 -28.56 -19.67 -21.62
C THR A 432 -28.83 -18.32 -20.93
N LEU A 433 -27.79 -17.48 -20.83
CA LEU A 433 -27.88 -16.10 -20.34
C LEU A 433 -28.76 -15.17 -21.18
N THR A 434 -29.12 -15.54 -22.41
CA THR A 434 -29.92 -14.73 -23.33
C THR A 434 -31.40 -15.11 -23.25
N THR A 435 -31.68 -16.41 -23.20
CA THR A 435 -33.05 -16.94 -23.09
C THR A 435 -33.74 -16.52 -21.80
N GLU A 436 -33.01 -16.42 -20.69
CA GLU A 436 -33.59 -16.05 -19.39
C GLU A 436 -33.94 -14.55 -19.25
N VAL A 437 -33.36 -13.67 -20.08
CA VAL A 437 -33.67 -12.22 -20.09
C VAL A 437 -35.01 -11.96 -20.78
N SER A 438 -35.25 -12.62 -21.90
CA SER A 438 -36.53 -12.58 -22.61
C SER A 438 -37.71 -13.05 -21.76
N VAL A 439 -37.47 -13.89 -20.74
CA VAL A 439 -38.49 -14.34 -19.78
C VAL A 439 -38.72 -13.31 -18.65
N ALA A 440 -37.70 -12.54 -18.28
CA ALA A 440 -37.79 -11.53 -17.22
C ALA A 440 -38.39 -10.19 -17.70
N GLU A 441 -38.28 -9.85 -18.98
CA GLU A 441 -38.78 -8.59 -19.56
C GLU A 441 -40.29 -8.58 -19.87
N THR A 442 -40.99 -9.71 -19.82
CA THR A 442 -42.46 -9.74 -19.96
C THR A 442 -43.15 -9.19 -18.69
N PRO A 443 -43.78 -7.99 -18.73
CA PRO A 443 -44.49 -7.46 -17.57
C PRO A 443 -45.86 -8.15 -17.49
N GLY A 444 -46.12 -8.89 -16.41
CA GLY A 444 -47.50 -9.22 -16.03
C GLY A 444 -47.93 -10.69 -15.95
N GLN A 445 -47.02 -11.67 -15.96
CA GLN A 445 -47.39 -13.05 -15.59
C GLN A 445 -46.56 -13.54 -14.41
N LEU A 446 -47.11 -13.40 -13.20
CA LEU A 446 -46.84 -14.38 -12.15
C LEU A 446 -47.18 -15.76 -12.73
N PRO A 447 -46.36 -16.81 -12.57
CA PRO A 447 -46.83 -18.16 -12.82
C PRO A 447 -47.88 -18.46 -11.75
N SER A 448 -49.15 -18.31 -12.11
CA SER A 448 -50.25 -18.96 -11.42
C SER A 448 -50.02 -20.46 -11.58
N VAL A 449 -49.42 -21.08 -10.56
CA VAL A 449 -49.54 -22.53 -10.37
C VAL A 449 -51.00 -22.77 -10.00
N ILE A 450 -51.84 -22.90 -11.02
CA ILE A 450 -53.20 -23.39 -10.89
C ILE A 450 -53.04 -24.88 -10.54
N VAL A 451 -53.17 -25.19 -9.26
CA VAL A 451 -53.48 -26.55 -8.82
C VAL A 451 -54.92 -26.79 -9.27
N HIS A 452 -55.10 -27.31 -10.49
CA HIS A 452 -56.38 -27.88 -10.87
C HIS A 452 -56.55 -29.19 -10.10
N SER A 453 -57.27 -29.11 -8.98
CA SER A 453 -57.96 -30.24 -8.40
C SER A 453 -59.04 -30.69 -9.38
N HIS A 454 -58.78 -31.72 -10.18
CA HIS A 454 -59.85 -32.52 -10.77
C HIS A 454 -60.06 -33.75 -9.89
N SER A 455 -61.09 -33.65 -9.05
CA SER A 455 -61.84 -34.80 -8.58
C SER A 455 -62.59 -35.38 -9.77
N ASP A 456 -62.23 -36.57 -10.21
CA ASP A 456 -63.17 -37.46 -10.89
C ASP A 456 -62.95 -38.89 -10.40
N SER A 457 -64.04 -39.44 -9.88
CA SER A 457 -64.18 -40.81 -9.38
C SER A 457 -64.43 -41.79 -10.52
N MET A 458 -64.02 -43.05 -10.28
CA MET A 458 -64.51 -44.33 -10.83
C MET A 458 -63.50 -45.13 -11.67
N ALA A 459 -63.42 -46.41 -11.28
CA ALA A 459 -62.66 -47.54 -11.87
C ALA A 459 -61.12 -47.42 -11.73
N THR A 460 -60.40 -48.29 -11.03
CA THR A 460 -60.52 -49.75 -11.08
C THR A 460 -59.80 -50.34 -9.86
N ARG A 461 -60.55 -51.01 -8.99
CA ARG A 461 -60.05 -52.10 -8.15
C ARG A 461 -60.06 -53.35 -9.02
N ASP A 462 -59.12 -54.23 -8.76
CA ASP A 462 -58.98 -55.59 -9.30
C ASP A 462 -58.38 -55.73 -10.71
N MET A 463 -57.06 -55.95 -10.78
CA MET A 463 -56.50 -57.17 -11.37
C MET A 463 -55.02 -57.36 -10.96
N LEU A 464 -54.85 -58.33 -10.05
CA LEU A 464 -53.85 -59.40 -10.10
C LEU A 464 -52.35 -59.08 -9.93
N ARG A 465 -51.87 -59.45 -8.73
CA ARG A 465 -50.73 -60.35 -8.48
C ARG A 465 -49.92 -60.76 -9.73
N GLY A 466 -48.62 -60.44 -9.73
CA GLY A 466 -47.67 -61.15 -10.61
C GLY A 466 -46.27 -60.56 -10.65
N SER A 467 -45.35 -61.25 -9.98
CA SER A 467 -43.94 -61.36 -10.34
C SER A 467 -42.94 -60.23 -10.02
N ARG A 468 -41.98 -60.61 -9.17
CA ARG A 468 -40.62 -60.07 -9.09
C ARG A 468 -39.96 -60.13 -10.47
N THR A 469 -39.24 -59.07 -10.86
CA THR A 469 -37.88 -59.04 -11.47
C THR A 469 -37.69 -57.84 -12.42
N GLY A 470 -36.53 -57.18 -12.31
CA GLY A 470 -36.03 -56.15 -13.25
C GLY A 470 -36.66 -54.76 -13.06
N GLY A 471 -35.95 -53.65 -12.92
CA GLY A 471 -34.58 -53.33 -13.35
C GLY A 471 -34.60 -51.94 -13.99
N HIS A 472 -34.35 -50.90 -13.18
CA HIS A 472 -33.50 -49.74 -13.52
C HIS A 472 -33.58 -49.15 -14.95
N ARG A 473 -34.77 -48.89 -15.53
CA ARG A 473 -34.88 -48.11 -16.80
C ARG A 473 -35.95 -47.00 -16.85
N GLY A 474 -36.81 -46.88 -15.83
CA GLY A 474 -37.86 -45.83 -15.80
C GLY A 474 -37.49 -44.50 -15.15
N LEU A 475 -36.40 -44.42 -14.40
CA LEU A 475 -35.97 -43.22 -13.66
C LEU A 475 -35.08 -42.26 -14.47
N LEU A 476 -34.64 -42.68 -15.66
CA LEU A 476 -33.75 -41.89 -16.52
C LEU A 476 -34.47 -40.97 -17.50
N TYR A 477 -35.79 -41.14 -17.70
CA TYR A 477 -36.58 -40.22 -18.52
C TYR A 477 -37.23 -39.09 -17.71
N PHE A 478 -37.43 -39.28 -16.40
CA PHE A 478 -38.05 -38.25 -15.54
C PHE A 478 -37.04 -37.27 -14.91
N SER A 479 -35.73 -37.55 -14.97
CA SER A 479 -34.71 -36.63 -14.44
C SER A 479 -34.18 -35.61 -15.46
N LYS A 480 -34.69 -35.62 -16.70
CA LYS A 480 -34.12 -34.84 -17.81
C LYS A 480 -34.92 -33.59 -18.21
N GLN A 481 -35.98 -33.25 -17.46
CA GLN A 481 -36.95 -32.23 -17.88
C GLN A 481 -37.17 -31.10 -16.87
N LEU A 482 -36.20 -30.89 -15.95
CA LEU A 482 -36.31 -29.93 -14.85
C LEU A 482 -35.19 -28.87 -14.79
N ASP A 483 -34.42 -28.67 -15.87
CA ASP A 483 -33.33 -27.69 -15.92
C ASP A 483 -33.62 -26.52 -16.89
N GLN A 484 -34.36 -25.52 -16.40
CA GLN A 484 -34.14 -24.05 -16.53
C GLN A 484 -35.36 -23.29 -15.95
N PRO A 485 -35.21 -22.09 -15.34
CA PRO A 485 -34.11 -21.12 -15.48
C PRO A 485 -33.34 -20.90 -14.16
N ARG A 486 -32.05 -21.24 -14.14
CA ARG A 486 -31.22 -21.19 -12.93
C ARG A 486 -30.37 -19.93 -12.83
N VAL A 487 -29.97 -19.28 -13.93
CA VAL A 487 -28.92 -18.25 -13.89
C VAL A 487 -29.50 -16.86 -13.63
N ALA A 488 -30.63 -16.50 -14.22
CA ALA A 488 -31.35 -15.25 -13.95
C ALA A 488 -32.01 -15.30 -12.58
N GLN A 489 -32.53 -16.46 -12.18
CA GLN A 489 -32.94 -16.69 -10.80
C GLN A 489 -31.76 -16.69 -9.84
N ALA A 490 -30.57 -17.17 -10.22
CA ALA A 490 -29.37 -17.05 -9.38
C ALA A 490 -28.91 -15.60 -9.25
N LEU A 491 -28.86 -14.84 -10.34
CA LEU A 491 -28.54 -13.42 -10.35
C LEU A 491 -29.57 -12.62 -9.54
N SER A 492 -30.86 -12.90 -9.71
CA SER A 492 -31.92 -12.26 -8.91
C SER A 492 -31.92 -12.74 -7.46
N MET A 493 -31.56 -14.00 -7.17
CA MET A 493 -31.41 -14.49 -5.79
C MET A 493 -30.16 -13.92 -5.10
N VAL A 494 -29.07 -13.66 -5.83
CA VAL A 494 -27.92 -12.91 -5.33
C VAL A 494 -28.35 -11.49 -4.96
N VAL A 495 -29.13 -10.82 -5.82
CA VAL A 495 -29.72 -9.49 -5.55
C VAL A 495 -30.69 -9.53 -4.36
N MET A 496 -31.51 -10.57 -4.22
CA MET A 496 -32.50 -10.69 -3.12
C MET A 496 -31.88 -11.09 -1.77
N ASN A 497 -30.63 -11.56 -1.75
CA ASN A 497 -29.93 -11.95 -0.51
C ASN A 497 -29.00 -10.84 0.01
N GLU A 498 -28.61 -9.87 -0.83
CA GLU A 498 -28.07 -8.58 -0.39
C GLU A 498 -29.19 -7.70 0.18
N LYS A 499 -29.61 -7.99 1.42
CA LYS A 499 -30.55 -7.14 2.15
C LYS A 499 -29.99 -5.71 2.28
N LYS A 500 -30.62 -4.76 1.57
CA LYS A 500 -30.68 -3.29 1.75
C LYS A 500 -29.36 -2.56 2.05
N ASP A 501 -28.89 -1.79 1.07
CA ASP A 501 -28.26 -0.46 1.21
C ASP A 501 -27.31 -0.24 2.40
N ARG A 502 -26.34 -1.14 2.64
CA ARG A 502 -25.20 -0.80 3.52
C ARG A 502 -23.95 -0.60 2.69
N VAL A 503 -23.61 0.68 2.51
CA VAL A 503 -22.27 1.08 2.04
C VAL A 503 -21.28 0.73 3.15
N TYR A 504 -20.53 -0.36 2.96
CA TYR A 504 -19.48 -0.76 3.89
C TYR A 504 -18.31 0.23 3.82
N THR A 505 -17.83 0.65 4.98
CA THR A 505 -16.73 1.63 5.10
C THR A 505 -15.56 1.06 5.89
N TYR A 506 -14.45 1.80 5.97
CA TYR A 506 -13.31 1.42 6.82
C TYR A 506 -13.69 1.21 8.29
N LEU A 507 -14.77 1.85 8.76
CA LEU A 507 -15.26 1.70 10.13
C LEU A 507 -15.78 0.27 10.41
N ASP A 508 -16.25 -0.44 9.39
CA ASP A 508 -16.73 -1.81 9.55
C ASP A 508 -15.59 -2.81 9.84
N LEU A 509 -14.33 -2.47 9.55
CA LEU A 509 -13.17 -3.28 9.95
C LEU A 509 -12.91 -3.24 11.46
N VAL A 510 -13.43 -2.23 12.17
CA VAL A 510 -13.20 -2.04 13.61
C VAL A 510 -14.46 -2.39 14.41
N ARG A 511 -15.59 -2.58 13.72
CA ARG A 511 -16.92 -2.75 14.31
C ARG A 511 -17.02 -3.98 15.20
N THR A 512 -16.49 -5.12 14.75
CA THR A 512 -16.70 -6.40 15.45
C THR A 512 -15.39 -6.94 16.02
N PRO A 513 -15.41 -7.63 17.17
CA PRO A 513 -14.19 -7.96 17.89
C PRO A 513 -13.28 -8.92 17.13
N VAL A 514 -13.84 -9.80 16.29
CA VAL A 514 -13.09 -10.75 15.47
C VAL A 514 -12.42 -10.03 14.30
N ILE A 515 -13.17 -9.24 13.54
CA ILE A 515 -12.63 -8.52 12.37
C ILE A 515 -11.64 -7.42 12.79
N ARG A 516 -11.85 -6.78 13.96
CA ARG A 516 -10.90 -5.83 14.54
C ARG A 516 -9.57 -6.48 14.92
N LYS A 517 -9.61 -7.66 15.57
CA LYS A 517 -8.38 -8.42 15.88
C LYS A 517 -7.65 -8.82 14.60
N LEU A 518 -8.39 -9.19 13.56
CA LEU A 518 -7.84 -9.52 12.24
C LEU A 518 -7.17 -8.30 11.58
N ALA A 519 -7.84 -7.16 11.58
CA ALA A 519 -7.34 -5.92 11.01
C ALA A 519 -6.05 -5.44 11.71
N ILE A 520 -6.01 -5.46 13.04
CA ILE A 520 -4.82 -5.07 13.81
C ILE A 520 -3.64 -6.00 13.51
N ARG A 521 -3.86 -7.32 13.53
CA ARG A 521 -2.79 -8.29 13.27
C ARG A 521 -2.26 -8.16 11.85
N THR A 522 -3.14 -8.02 10.86
CA THR A 522 -2.72 -7.85 9.46
C THR A 522 -2.02 -6.51 9.24
N ALA A 523 -2.44 -5.42 9.89
CA ALA A 523 -1.74 -4.14 9.84
C ALA A 523 -0.29 -4.23 10.35
N ILE A 524 -0.06 -4.89 11.50
CA ILE A 524 1.29 -5.09 12.03
C ILE A 524 2.15 -5.88 11.03
N VAL A 525 1.61 -6.96 10.46
CA VAL A 525 2.33 -7.77 9.47
C VAL A 525 2.70 -6.94 8.23
N TRP A 526 1.75 -6.18 7.67
CA TRP A 526 2.00 -5.33 6.51
C TRP A 526 3.02 -4.23 6.79
N PHE A 527 3.00 -3.64 7.99
CA PHE A 527 4.02 -2.69 8.43
C PHE A 527 5.40 -3.35 8.46
N CYS A 528 5.54 -4.49 9.12
CA CYS A 528 6.81 -5.19 9.27
C CYS A 528 7.40 -5.64 7.93
N VAL A 529 6.56 -6.22 7.08
CA VAL A 529 6.96 -6.73 5.76
C VAL A 529 7.36 -5.60 4.82
N ALA A 530 6.64 -4.48 4.83
CA ALA A 530 6.99 -3.32 4.01
C ALA A 530 8.27 -2.64 4.51
N CYS A 531 8.40 -2.43 5.81
CA CYS A 531 9.59 -1.81 6.41
C CYS A 531 10.86 -2.60 6.06
N THR A 532 10.81 -3.93 6.17
CA THR A 532 11.96 -4.81 5.87
C THR A 532 12.25 -4.89 4.37
N TYR A 533 11.23 -5.03 3.52
CA TYR A 533 11.40 -5.08 2.07
C TYR A 533 12.04 -3.82 1.51
N TYR A 534 11.49 -2.64 1.86
CA TYR A 534 12.02 -1.38 1.37
C TYR A 534 13.29 -0.97 2.11
N GLY A 535 13.46 -1.37 3.37
CA GLY A 535 14.71 -1.16 4.12
C GLY A 535 15.91 -1.76 3.41
N ILE A 536 15.81 -3.02 3.00
CA ILE A 536 16.86 -3.67 2.20
C ILE A 536 16.94 -3.04 0.80
N SER A 537 15.81 -2.69 0.18
CA SER A 537 15.80 -2.14 -1.18
C SER A 537 16.41 -0.73 -1.30
N PHE A 538 16.41 0.05 -0.22
CA PHE A 538 16.96 1.41 -0.19
C PHE A 538 18.40 1.45 0.35
N ASP A 539 18.88 0.39 1.01
CA ASP A 539 20.25 0.24 1.48
C ASP A 539 21.21 -0.15 0.34
N ILE A 540 21.33 0.69 -0.70
CA ILE A 540 22.10 0.34 -1.90
C ILE A 540 23.61 0.58 -1.73
N GLY A 541 24.00 1.51 -0.86
CA GLY A 541 25.41 1.85 -0.63
C GLY A 541 26.17 0.82 0.22
N GLY A 542 25.47 -0.03 0.97
CA GLY A 542 26.05 -0.90 1.98
C GLY A 542 26.80 -2.14 1.47
N PHE A 543 26.98 -2.35 0.16
CA PHE A 543 27.45 -3.63 -0.39
C PHE A 543 28.73 -3.56 -1.25
N GLY A 544 29.26 -2.38 -1.52
CA GLY A 544 30.50 -2.22 -2.30
C GLY A 544 30.36 -2.55 -3.78
N LEU A 545 29.13 -2.70 -4.27
CA LEU A 545 28.77 -2.82 -5.68
C LEU A 545 28.27 -1.46 -6.21
N ASP A 546 28.32 -1.27 -7.53
CA ASP A 546 27.68 -0.12 -8.18
C ASP A 546 26.18 -0.08 -7.89
N ILE A 547 25.62 1.14 -7.84
CA ILE A 547 24.20 1.38 -7.57
C ILE A 547 23.28 0.64 -8.56
N TYR A 548 23.66 0.63 -9.84
CA TYR A 548 22.94 -0.05 -10.92
C TYR A 548 22.94 -1.57 -10.74
N LEU A 549 24.12 -2.15 -10.46
CA LEU A 549 24.30 -3.58 -10.32
C LEU A 549 23.61 -4.12 -9.07
N THR A 550 23.67 -3.37 -7.96
CA THR A 550 22.97 -3.72 -6.72
C THR A 550 21.45 -3.75 -6.95
N GLN A 551 20.89 -2.73 -7.60
CA GLN A 551 19.46 -2.70 -7.87
C GLN A 551 19.01 -3.81 -8.85
N PHE A 552 19.82 -4.10 -9.87
CA PHE A 552 19.57 -5.17 -10.83
C PHE A 552 19.58 -6.56 -10.16
N THR A 553 20.59 -6.84 -9.34
CA THR A 553 20.70 -8.11 -8.61
C THR A 553 19.56 -8.29 -7.58
N TYR A 554 19.14 -7.21 -6.93
CA TYR A 554 17.95 -7.19 -6.07
C TYR A 554 16.66 -7.49 -6.82
N GLY A 555 16.50 -7.03 -8.05
CA GLY A 555 15.36 -7.41 -8.89
C GLY A 555 15.43 -8.86 -9.33
N LEU A 556 16.61 -9.32 -9.74
CA LEU A 556 16.82 -10.67 -10.29
C LEU A 556 16.51 -11.77 -9.28
N VAL A 557 16.90 -11.60 -8.00
CA VAL A 557 16.67 -12.60 -6.95
C VAL A 557 15.17 -12.78 -6.60
N GLU A 558 14.32 -11.80 -6.91
CA GLU A 558 12.88 -11.91 -6.63
C GLU A 558 12.19 -12.98 -7.48
N LEU A 559 12.65 -13.18 -8.73
CA LEU A 559 12.06 -14.14 -9.66
C LEU A 559 12.14 -15.60 -9.15
N PRO A 560 13.32 -16.15 -8.84
CA PRO A 560 13.41 -17.52 -8.32
C PRO A 560 12.74 -17.64 -6.95
N ALA A 561 12.80 -16.61 -6.10
CA ALA A 561 12.14 -16.62 -4.80
C ALA A 561 10.61 -16.73 -4.92
N LYS A 562 9.98 -15.99 -5.84
CA LYS A 562 8.53 -16.05 -6.09
C LYS A 562 8.11 -17.39 -6.73
N PHE A 563 8.92 -17.93 -7.63
CA PHE A 563 8.66 -19.26 -8.21
C PHE A 563 8.73 -20.36 -7.14
N PHE A 564 9.71 -20.29 -6.25
CA PHE A 564 9.84 -21.21 -5.12
C PHE A 564 8.62 -21.13 -4.19
N VAL A 565 8.20 -19.92 -3.83
CA VAL A 565 6.99 -19.68 -3.02
C VAL A 565 5.74 -20.27 -3.67
N TYR A 566 5.54 -20.09 -4.99
CA TYR A 566 4.37 -20.64 -5.67
C TYR A 566 4.17 -22.15 -5.42
N HIS A 567 5.26 -22.92 -5.35
CA HIS A 567 5.21 -24.36 -5.05
C HIS A 567 5.01 -24.64 -3.55
N LEU A 568 5.56 -23.80 -2.67
CA LEU A 568 5.43 -23.94 -1.22
C LEU A 568 4.02 -23.64 -0.73
N LEU A 569 3.31 -22.70 -1.36
CA LEU A 569 1.95 -22.33 -0.95
C LEU A 569 0.97 -23.50 -1.00
N ASP A 570 1.16 -24.44 -1.93
CA ASP A 570 0.35 -25.64 -2.06
C ASP A 570 0.78 -26.76 -1.10
N LYS A 571 2.05 -26.81 -0.67
CA LYS A 571 2.55 -27.88 0.21
C LYS A 571 2.44 -27.52 1.68
N ILE A 572 2.87 -26.32 2.05
CA ILE A 572 3.08 -25.88 3.44
C ILE A 572 1.95 -24.96 3.94
N GLY A 573 1.20 -24.32 3.03
CA GLY A 573 0.17 -23.33 3.36
C GLY A 573 0.69 -21.89 3.36
N ARG A 574 -0.22 -20.90 3.43
CA ARG A 574 0.11 -19.47 3.28
C ARG A 574 0.81 -18.93 4.52
N ARG A 575 0.25 -19.24 5.70
CA ARG A 575 0.72 -18.74 7.00
C ARG A 575 2.17 -19.12 7.28
N ARG A 576 2.47 -20.42 7.18
CA ARG A 576 3.80 -20.98 7.48
C ARG A 576 4.84 -20.54 6.46
N THR A 577 4.46 -20.43 5.18
CA THR A 577 5.38 -19.94 4.12
C THR A 577 5.77 -18.49 4.35
N ALA A 578 4.79 -17.60 4.61
CA ALA A 578 5.07 -16.18 4.89
C ALA A 578 5.86 -15.97 6.19
N GLY A 579 5.46 -16.65 7.28
CA GLY A 579 6.14 -16.55 8.58
C GLY A 579 7.57 -17.07 8.53
N GLY A 580 7.79 -18.23 7.91
CA GLY A 580 9.12 -18.83 7.73
C GLY A 580 10.05 -17.96 6.88
N ALA A 581 9.56 -17.46 5.74
CA ALA A 581 10.35 -16.58 4.88
C ALA A 581 10.74 -15.27 5.60
N LEU A 582 9.83 -14.64 6.35
CA LEU A 582 10.12 -13.43 7.12
C LEU A 582 11.12 -13.67 8.25
N PHE A 583 11.05 -14.84 8.90
CA PHE A 583 12.04 -15.25 9.89
C PHE A 583 13.43 -15.46 9.27
N CYS A 584 13.50 -16.07 8.08
CA CYS A 584 14.75 -16.17 7.31
C CYS A 584 15.33 -14.79 6.96
N VAL A 585 14.50 -13.78 6.67
CA VAL A 585 14.97 -12.38 6.50
C VAL A 585 15.66 -11.87 7.76
N ALA A 586 15.05 -12.08 8.94
CA ALA A 586 15.63 -11.66 10.21
C ALA A 586 17.00 -12.32 10.44
N ILE A 587 17.12 -13.62 10.14
CA ILE A 587 18.40 -14.35 10.22
C ILE A 587 19.44 -13.76 9.26
N CYS A 588 19.07 -13.48 8.00
CA CYS A 588 19.98 -12.88 7.02
C CYS A 588 20.48 -11.50 7.48
N LEU A 589 19.59 -10.66 8.02
CA LEU A 589 19.96 -9.36 8.58
C LEU A 589 20.87 -9.50 9.81
N LEU A 590 20.59 -10.46 10.70
CA LEU A 590 21.42 -10.73 11.87
C LEU A 590 22.83 -11.18 11.46
N ILE A 591 22.94 -12.10 10.50
CA ILE A 591 24.24 -12.53 9.94
C ILE A 591 24.97 -11.32 9.34
N ASN A 592 24.26 -10.44 8.62
CA ASN A 592 24.86 -9.24 8.02
C ASN A 592 25.44 -8.27 9.08
N ILE A 593 24.82 -8.17 10.24
CA ILE A 593 25.30 -7.33 11.36
C ILE A 593 26.58 -7.89 11.96
N LEU A 594 26.72 -9.22 12.02
CA LEU A 594 27.89 -9.89 12.61
C LEU A 594 29.10 -9.95 11.67
N LEU A 595 28.91 -9.73 10.37
CA LEU A 595 29.98 -9.82 9.38
C LEU A 595 30.87 -8.56 9.37
N PRO A 596 32.21 -8.71 9.45
CA PRO A 596 33.13 -7.57 9.38
C PRO A 596 33.12 -6.89 8.01
N LYS A 597 33.49 -5.61 7.96
CA LYS A 597 33.41 -4.78 6.75
C LYS A 597 34.32 -5.27 5.60
N GLU A 598 35.41 -5.97 5.92
CA GLU A 598 36.37 -6.51 4.95
C GLU A 598 35.77 -7.61 4.05
N MET A 599 34.77 -8.36 4.52
CA MET A 599 34.14 -9.47 3.78
C MET A 599 32.95 -9.01 2.93
N SER A 600 33.16 -8.01 2.06
CA SER A 600 32.10 -7.37 1.26
C SER A 600 31.30 -8.34 0.38
N THR A 601 31.95 -9.35 -0.21
CA THR A 601 31.30 -10.35 -1.06
C THR A 601 30.26 -11.17 -0.29
N ILE A 602 30.63 -11.70 0.88
CA ILE A 602 29.71 -12.51 1.70
C ILE A 602 28.55 -11.65 2.21
N ARG A 603 28.84 -10.41 2.65
CA ARG A 603 27.82 -9.45 3.09
C ARG A 603 26.76 -9.20 2.02
N THR A 604 27.21 -9.08 0.77
CA THR A 604 26.35 -8.86 -0.39
C THR A 604 25.50 -10.08 -0.72
N VAL A 605 26.08 -11.28 -0.75
CA VAL A 605 25.35 -12.53 -1.02
C VAL A 605 24.24 -12.75 0.02
N VAL A 606 24.55 -12.56 1.31
CA VAL A 606 23.57 -12.70 2.39
C VAL A 606 22.44 -11.65 2.26
N ALA A 607 22.76 -10.42 1.88
CA ALA A 607 21.75 -9.39 1.68
C ALA A 607 20.85 -9.67 0.48
N ILE A 608 21.40 -10.17 -0.64
CA ILE A 608 20.64 -10.58 -1.82
C ILE A 608 19.69 -11.75 -1.45
N LEU A 609 20.16 -12.73 -0.67
CA LEU A 609 19.29 -13.80 -0.18
C LEU A 609 18.16 -13.26 0.71
N GLY A 610 18.48 -12.36 1.65
CA GLY A 610 17.50 -11.68 2.49
C GLY A 610 16.46 -10.90 1.68
N LYS A 611 16.88 -10.23 0.60
CA LYS A 611 16.00 -9.53 -0.34
C LYS A 611 15.03 -10.50 -1.04
N GLY A 612 15.51 -11.66 -1.46
CA GLY A 612 14.70 -12.72 -2.06
C GLY A 612 13.61 -13.21 -1.10
N PHE A 613 13.97 -13.56 0.14
CA PHE A 613 13.01 -13.99 1.16
C PHE A 613 12.01 -12.88 1.53
N SER A 614 12.46 -11.63 1.61
CA SER A 614 11.57 -10.50 1.89
C SER A 614 10.56 -10.30 0.77
N SER A 615 10.99 -10.41 -0.49
CA SER A 615 10.08 -10.34 -1.64
C SER A 615 9.07 -11.50 -1.67
N ALA A 616 9.50 -12.70 -1.29
CA ALA A 616 8.64 -13.88 -1.15
C ALA A 616 7.54 -13.67 -0.10
N THR A 617 7.91 -13.12 1.06
CA THR A 617 6.95 -12.75 2.11
C THR A 617 5.98 -11.69 1.63
N PHE A 618 6.45 -10.63 0.98
CA PHE A 618 5.59 -9.55 0.48
C PHE A 618 4.54 -10.08 -0.50
N ALA A 619 4.96 -10.89 -1.48
CA ALA A 619 4.04 -11.50 -2.45
C ALA A 619 2.99 -12.41 -1.76
N THR A 620 3.41 -13.20 -0.78
CA THR A 620 2.52 -14.11 -0.05
C THR A 620 1.51 -13.33 0.81
N VAL A 621 1.94 -12.27 1.50
CA VAL A 621 1.08 -11.48 2.39
C VAL A 621 -0.01 -10.76 1.62
N VAL A 622 0.30 -10.22 0.43
CA VAL A 622 -0.71 -9.59 -0.45
C VAL A 622 -1.82 -10.57 -0.81
N LEU A 623 -1.45 -11.78 -1.24
CA LEU A 623 -2.41 -12.85 -1.54
C LEU A 623 -3.18 -13.26 -0.28
N TYR A 624 -2.46 -13.54 0.80
CA TYR A 624 -3.02 -14.04 2.05
C TYR A 624 -4.06 -13.09 2.64
N THR A 625 -3.82 -11.78 2.63
CA THR A 625 -4.82 -10.81 3.12
C THR A 625 -6.02 -10.66 2.20
N SER A 626 -5.86 -10.86 0.89
CA SER A 626 -7.00 -10.89 -0.03
C SER A 626 -7.92 -12.10 0.21
N GLU A 627 -7.38 -13.22 0.70
CA GLU A 627 -8.16 -14.41 1.10
C GLU A 627 -8.79 -14.26 2.49
N LEU A 628 -8.12 -13.51 3.39
CA LEU A 628 -8.53 -13.35 4.80
C LEU A 628 -9.75 -12.45 4.99
N TYR A 629 -9.87 -11.39 4.19
CA TYR A 629 -10.99 -10.44 4.29
C TYR A 629 -12.23 -10.93 3.51
N PRO A 630 -13.43 -10.76 4.07
CA PRO A 630 -14.66 -11.13 3.39
C PRO A 630 -14.92 -10.21 2.21
N THR A 631 -15.61 -10.70 1.18
CA THR A 631 -15.77 -9.99 -0.10
C THR A 631 -16.35 -8.59 0.07
N VAL A 632 -17.30 -8.38 0.99
CA VAL A 632 -17.97 -7.09 1.22
C VAL A 632 -17.05 -5.98 1.76
N VAL A 633 -15.96 -6.32 2.46
CA VAL A 633 -15.01 -5.36 3.02
C VAL A 633 -13.57 -5.61 2.57
N ARG A 634 -13.36 -6.49 1.59
CA ARG A 634 -12.02 -6.86 1.11
C ARG A 634 -11.25 -5.67 0.59
N GLN A 635 -11.90 -4.83 -0.21
CA GLN A 635 -11.26 -3.65 -0.78
C GLN A 635 -10.84 -2.66 0.32
N ASN A 636 -11.72 -2.40 1.27
CA ASN A 636 -11.42 -1.59 2.46
C ASN A 636 -10.29 -2.21 3.31
N GLY A 637 -10.29 -3.52 3.53
CA GLY A 637 -9.24 -4.28 4.22
C GLY A 637 -7.87 -4.19 3.55
N MET A 638 -7.83 -4.41 2.24
CA MET A 638 -6.61 -4.30 1.43
C MET A 638 -6.10 -2.85 1.36
N GLY A 639 -7.00 -1.88 1.20
CA GLY A 639 -6.66 -0.45 1.23
C GLY A 639 -6.05 -0.04 2.57
N PHE A 640 -6.65 -0.45 3.69
CA PHE A 640 -6.14 -0.18 5.04
C PHE A 640 -4.73 -0.75 5.24
N ASN A 641 -4.54 -2.04 4.95
CA ASN A 641 -3.24 -2.70 5.07
C ASN A 641 -2.18 -2.10 4.15
N SER A 642 -2.56 -1.76 2.91
CA SER A 642 -1.68 -1.07 1.97
C SER A 642 -1.24 0.29 2.52
N SER A 643 -2.16 1.10 3.07
CA SER A 643 -1.82 2.39 3.68
C SER A 643 -0.85 2.24 4.85
N ILE A 644 -1.07 1.28 5.75
CA ILE A 644 -0.14 1.00 6.86
C ILE A 644 1.24 0.58 6.36
N SER A 645 1.30 -0.25 5.31
CA SER A 645 2.55 -0.59 4.64
C SER A 645 3.23 0.66 4.08
N ARG A 646 2.50 1.57 3.45
CA ARG A 646 3.08 2.83 2.93
C ARG A 646 3.60 3.75 4.03
N THR A 647 2.96 3.77 5.20
CA THR A 647 3.52 4.45 6.38
C THR A 647 4.88 3.86 6.75
N ALA A 648 5.01 2.53 6.75
CA ALA A 648 6.28 1.86 7.01
C ALA A 648 7.36 2.27 5.99
N VAL A 649 7.02 2.31 4.70
CA VAL A 649 7.95 2.72 3.63
C VAL A 649 8.36 4.19 3.76
N ALA A 650 7.45 5.08 4.16
CA ALA A 650 7.76 6.50 4.39
C ALA A 650 8.73 6.69 5.57
N VAL A 651 8.65 5.82 6.59
CA VAL A 651 9.57 5.83 7.74
C VAL A 651 10.93 5.22 7.39
N THR A 652 11.00 4.30 6.41
CA THR A 652 12.23 3.59 6.06
C THR A 652 13.43 4.50 5.71
N PRO A 653 13.34 5.52 4.81
CA PRO A 653 14.46 6.43 4.55
C PRO A 653 14.94 7.19 5.79
N LEU A 654 14.03 7.48 6.74
CA LEU A 654 14.37 8.12 8.01
C LEU A 654 15.10 7.15 8.95
N ILE A 655 14.75 5.87 8.94
CA ILE A 655 15.50 4.83 9.66
C ILE A 655 16.92 4.71 9.09
N LEU A 656 17.07 4.76 7.76
CA LEU A 656 18.39 4.69 7.11
C LEU A 656 19.28 5.91 7.42
N LEU A 657 18.71 7.06 7.76
CA LEU A 657 19.48 8.22 8.23
C LEU A 657 20.16 7.98 9.59
N LEU A 658 19.70 7.01 10.38
CA LEU A 658 20.30 6.68 11.67
C LEU A 658 21.69 6.00 11.54
N GLU A 659 22.11 5.65 10.32
CA GLU A 659 23.46 5.14 10.04
C GLU A 659 24.55 6.16 10.45
N ASP A 660 24.26 7.46 10.34
CA ASP A 660 25.18 8.54 10.72
C ASP A 660 25.42 8.58 12.25
N VAL A 661 24.48 8.07 13.06
CA VAL A 661 24.60 7.99 14.53
C VAL A 661 25.25 6.67 14.94
N TRP A 662 24.76 5.56 14.39
CA TRP A 662 25.33 4.24 14.64
C TRP A 662 25.16 3.36 13.39
N HIS A 663 26.29 3.01 12.77
CA HIS A 663 26.33 2.29 11.49
C HIS A 663 25.47 1.02 11.43
N SER A 664 25.33 0.27 12.52
CA SER A 664 24.56 -0.99 12.55
C SER A 664 23.09 -0.83 12.95
N LEU A 665 22.67 0.37 13.40
CA LEU A 665 21.34 0.61 13.98
C LEU A 665 20.18 0.36 13.01
N PRO A 666 20.22 0.81 11.73
CA PRO A 666 19.12 0.54 10.79
C PRO A 666 18.87 -0.96 10.60
N LYS A 667 19.94 -1.76 10.49
CA LYS A 667 19.86 -3.22 10.30
C LYS A 667 19.28 -3.91 11.54
N VAL A 668 19.64 -3.47 12.75
CA VAL A 668 19.06 -3.97 14.01
C VAL A 668 17.56 -3.68 14.08
N ILE A 669 17.14 -2.48 13.68
CA ILE A 669 15.72 -2.11 13.61
C ILE A 669 14.98 -3.02 12.63
N PHE A 670 15.49 -3.22 11.41
CA PHE A 670 14.85 -4.11 10.45
C PHE A 670 14.79 -5.57 10.92
N CYS A 671 15.82 -6.05 11.61
CA CYS A 671 15.84 -7.40 12.18
C CYS A 671 14.76 -7.58 13.27
N SER A 672 14.62 -6.62 14.18
CA SER A 672 13.60 -6.68 15.24
C SER A 672 12.18 -6.61 14.66
N VAL A 673 11.96 -5.72 13.69
CA VAL A 673 10.68 -5.57 12.98
C VAL A 673 10.32 -6.85 12.21
N ALA A 674 11.28 -7.49 11.54
CA ALA A 674 11.06 -8.77 10.85
C ALA A 674 10.63 -9.87 11.82
N THR A 675 11.31 -9.97 12.97
CA THR A 675 11.02 -10.99 13.99
C THR A 675 9.62 -10.83 14.58
N VAL A 676 9.22 -9.59 14.90
CA VAL A 676 7.86 -9.27 15.37
C VAL A 676 6.82 -9.62 14.31
N GLY A 677 7.06 -9.24 13.05
CA GLY A 677 6.14 -9.55 11.95
C GLY A 677 5.96 -11.06 11.75
N ALA A 678 7.04 -11.83 11.88
CA ALA A 678 6.99 -13.29 11.76
C ALA A 678 6.18 -13.90 12.90
N ALA A 679 6.42 -13.47 14.15
CA ALA A 679 5.67 -13.92 15.32
C ALA A 679 4.16 -13.64 15.19
N VAL A 680 3.77 -12.45 14.71
CA VAL A 680 2.36 -12.10 14.50
C VAL A 680 1.73 -12.92 13.37
N LEU A 681 2.47 -13.19 12.27
CA LEU A 681 2.02 -14.06 11.18
C LEU A 681 1.66 -15.46 11.69
N TRP A 682 2.42 -16.00 12.65
CA TRP A 682 2.08 -17.28 13.29
C TRP A 682 0.79 -17.23 14.12
N THR A 683 0.19 -16.07 14.41
CA THR A 683 -1.09 -16.00 15.13
C THR A 683 -2.32 -15.92 14.23
N LEU A 684 -2.12 -15.80 12.90
CA LEU A 684 -3.20 -15.67 11.93
C LEU A 684 -3.76 -17.04 11.48
N PRO A 685 -5.03 -17.12 11.05
CA PRO A 685 -5.66 -18.37 10.64
C PRO A 685 -5.24 -18.81 9.22
N GLU A 686 -5.08 -20.11 8.99
CA GLU A 686 -4.70 -20.63 7.67
C GLU A 686 -5.87 -20.53 6.66
N THR A 687 -5.56 -20.13 5.42
CA THR A 687 -6.57 -19.92 4.34
C THR A 687 -6.53 -21.02 3.27
N ARG A 688 -5.56 -21.93 3.33
CA ARG A 688 -5.41 -23.02 2.38
C ARG A 688 -6.70 -23.84 2.24
N ASP A 689 -7.12 -24.03 0.98
CA ASP A 689 -8.26 -24.86 0.54
C ASP A 689 -9.60 -24.49 1.20
N ARG A 690 -9.73 -23.25 1.71
CA ARG A 690 -10.98 -22.71 2.27
C ARG A 690 -11.69 -21.82 1.24
N CYS A 691 -13.02 -21.89 1.21
CA CYS A 691 -13.84 -20.95 0.44
C CYS A 691 -13.68 -19.53 0.98
N LEU A 692 -13.84 -18.53 0.10
CA LEU A 692 -13.82 -17.14 0.52
C LEU A 692 -14.99 -16.84 1.45
N LEU A 693 -14.71 -16.00 2.43
CA LEU A 693 -15.73 -15.42 3.29
C LEU A 693 -16.49 -14.37 2.47
N GLU A 694 -17.82 -14.42 2.51
CA GLU A 694 -18.64 -13.47 1.75
C GLU A 694 -19.11 -12.34 2.67
N THR A 695 -19.45 -12.67 3.91
CA THR A 695 -20.02 -11.74 4.89
C THR A 695 -19.16 -11.61 6.16
N ILE A 696 -19.42 -10.57 6.97
CA ILE A 696 -18.73 -10.37 8.26
C ILE A 696 -19.18 -11.44 9.26
N GLU A 697 -20.44 -11.85 9.18
CA GLU A 697 -21.06 -12.88 9.99
C GLU A 697 -20.38 -14.25 9.80
N ASP A 698 -19.89 -14.56 8.60
CA ASP A 698 -19.16 -15.81 8.32
C ASP A 698 -17.85 -15.89 9.12
N ILE A 699 -17.16 -14.75 9.30
CA ILE A 699 -15.93 -14.65 10.10
C ILE A 699 -16.22 -14.81 11.59
N GLU A 700 -17.32 -14.22 12.04
CA GLU A 700 -17.72 -14.28 13.45
C GLU A 700 -18.17 -15.66 13.87
N ALA A 701 -18.85 -16.38 12.98
CA ALA A 701 -19.23 -17.78 13.19
C ALA A 701 -17.99 -18.67 13.41
N GLN A 702 -16.90 -18.44 12.65
CA GLN A 702 -15.63 -19.14 12.85
C GLN A 702 -14.94 -18.72 14.16
N GLY A 703 -14.97 -17.43 14.50
CA GLY A 703 -14.37 -16.90 15.73
C GLY A 703 -15.06 -17.35 17.03
N GLY A 704 -16.37 -17.66 16.97
CA GLY A 704 -17.15 -18.17 18.10
C GLY A 704 -17.05 -19.69 18.33
N GLY A 705 -16.72 -20.47 17.28
CA GLY A 705 -16.64 -21.94 17.33
C GLY A 705 -15.26 -22.52 17.70
N GLY A 706 -14.20 -21.70 17.65
CA GLY A 706 -12.79 -22.13 17.80
C GLY A 706 -12.37 -22.70 19.16
N ARG A 707 -13.29 -23.01 20.07
CA ARG A 707 -13.00 -23.77 21.30
C ARG A 707 -13.36 -25.26 21.20
N ARG A 708 -13.95 -25.72 20.08
CA ARG A 708 -14.34 -27.13 19.88
C ARG A 708 -13.60 -27.88 18.77
N GLU A 709 -13.03 -27.20 17.77
CA GLU A 709 -12.39 -27.89 16.63
C GLU A 709 -10.90 -28.22 16.86
N ASP A 710 -10.19 -27.49 17.73
CA ASP A 710 -8.78 -27.79 18.06
C ASP A 710 -8.61 -28.99 19.03
N ALA A 711 -9.70 -29.67 19.39
CA ALA A 711 -9.69 -30.88 20.23
C ALA A 711 -10.04 -32.17 19.46
N ALA A 712 -10.20 -32.09 18.13
CA ALA A 712 -10.58 -33.23 17.29
C ALA A 712 -9.84 -33.23 15.95
N LEU A 713 -8.51 -33.08 15.99
CA LEU A 713 -7.51 -33.48 15.00
C LEU A 713 -6.16 -33.56 15.74
#